data_AF-A0A5C6HQG9-F1
#
_entry.id   AF-A0A5C6HQG9-F1
#
_cell.length_a   1.000
_cell.length_b   1.000
_cell.length_c   1.000
_cell.angle_alpha   90.00
_cell.angle_beta   90.00
_cell.angle_gamma   90.00
#
_symmetry.space_group_name_H-M   'P 1'
#
loop_
_entity.id
_entity.type
_entity.pdbx_description
1 polymer ?
#
loop_
_entity_poly.entity_id
_entity_poly.type
_entity_poly.pdbx_seq_one_letter_code
_entity_poly.pdbx_strand_id
1 'polypeptide(L)'
;MNFEENGNKYLFGAFLNTAYDNYNEVISHIYDVIRRITSNNPTEQISSSQALVSAEEQTSSDEKDKNKERMSFVCTFLITGNATSRKIESMLKRAFPFWDDLIEIQTSMSMQLDKTESIFQVQKNCVEELFTALESWRNYTTHYIHPEAIASPTINLLLKSCFNQGIKEIKKRFNAQDEQLKHLYEAEFSYNRETNKDEVKCYHPANYYKFTDESDLLTDKGLAFFTCLFLYKRESYLLLNQLKGFKRADEERYRMTLEAFTVMRFHAPKQLMKLQQQQIDKVSLGISMINELVKCPKELYDCIEDEQKKQFEVYPNAETVPDEQEAIGELIRYKDRYEILMLKALEHSSECKNMGFYLSLGKCYMKCYEKHYIDGTTDNRYIVHPLYGFGRLQNASTDHKNHLSSFGEELQTHSQLPVCHFATEDDAADSPTSVPYISESYPSYVLNNNNIGIKWLNSSEKTEYPNFNLNEGKVSCPTPDYWLSKYELPAMAFYAYLKEKHKNKLQEYPSIKELIDQSQPENTKTSSKTIKSRLEERLKTYKVDAAKKLKRLAEKPDGVQSGRLADELARDILWLQPSSPKEGGKDKLTGANFQALQYALARYGFMRTTLSRIFTTAGLIGSGNAHPFLDKINPQDYSKLTAYYVGYLKQKIVYIDKQLEKLARGKVNIQFHPTRKLIKQSQINTIEPEKETVFLPRNIFTEKIEQALCQIQGNFKSNIERAKTSGKGVNASKLIHFYLELYLKDAVTEFYNIKRKYSCLCYPLIPSEKYNLKEYQNTEERSERIDRIKDFYNFKEVTKKACKGQELSEDEKKLYKKYIELQKVIDNEKMIRLRKVQDITLYLWMRLFIEENPERIVFNKNDRPENSLLKLKEMDNTILDHTTARKINIDTPNGNVTIEDEFKIKDYGRITTLTTEKLPQSLIKFIGILNKPLDKKDRPSLSYSYIYHETNAFYRYRPEIIKMAQDIENKIINELKIDIQPEAEGYYNFRQILEEIKEKSSDINLELLIKIRNAFCHNEYKELDNDQHKYLSSLFKPIADIKQTATLAYLLHMLFETEYQKVMILK
;
A
#
# COMPACT_ATOMS: atom_id res chain seq x y z
N MET A 1 -37.56 -13.78 9.46
CA MET A 1 -37.13 -12.36 9.47
C MET A 1 -38.28 -11.50 8.97
N ASN A 2 -38.84 -10.62 9.81
CA ASN A 2 -39.75 -9.57 9.33
C ASN A 2 -38.90 -8.39 8.83
N PHE A 3 -38.47 -8.43 7.56
CA PHE A 3 -38.00 -7.23 6.88
C PHE A 3 -39.08 -6.14 7.05
N GLU A 4 -38.69 -4.90 7.40
CA GLU A 4 -39.63 -3.77 7.42
C GLU A 4 -40.18 -3.57 6.00
N GLU A 5 -41.31 -4.24 5.71
CA GLU A 5 -41.93 -4.39 4.39
C GLU A 5 -40.97 -5.08 3.37
N ASN A 6 -41.50 -5.77 2.35
CA ASN A 6 -40.67 -6.48 1.36
C ASN A 6 -39.60 -5.61 0.64
N GLY A 7 -39.61 -4.28 0.86
CA GLY A 7 -38.70 -3.23 0.35
C GLY A 7 -37.20 -3.49 0.44
N ASN A 8 -36.70 -4.07 1.52
CA ASN A 8 -35.25 -4.19 1.73
C ASN A 8 -34.63 -5.47 1.14
N LYS A 9 -35.44 -6.50 0.84
CA LYS A 9 -34.95 -7.81 0.39
C LYS A 9 -34.20 -7.71 -0.95
N TYR A 10 -34.81 -7.10 -1.96
CA TYR A 10 -34.21 -6.90 -3.28
C TYR A 10 -33.05 -5.89 -3.26
N LEU A 11 -33.09 -4.91 -2.35
CA LEU A 11 -31.95 -4.02 -2.10
C LEU A 11 -30.72 -4.82 -1.62
N PHE A 12 -30.89 -5.65 -0.59
CA PHE A 12 -29.80 -6.51 -0.13
C PHE A 12 -29.35 -7.50 -1.22
N GLY A 13 -30.27 -8.05 -2.01
CA GLY A 13 -29.92 -8.89 -3.15
C GLY A 13 -28.99 -8.21 -4.15
N ALA A 14 -29.20 -6.92 -4.43
CA ALA A 14 -28.36 -6.15 -5.34
C ALA A 14 -26.89 -6.03 -4.87
N PHE A 15 -26.69 -5.83 -3.57
CA PHE A 15 -25.38 -5.61 -2.97
C PHE A 15 -24.71 -6.90 -2.49
N LEU A 16 -25.46 -7.91 -2.06
CA LEU A 16 -24.95 -9.23 -1.69
C LEU A 16 -24.41 -9.99 -2.90
N ASN A 17 -24.99 -9.82 -4.09
CA ASN A 17 -24.38 -10.32 -5.33
C ASN A 17 -22.99 -9.70 -5.57
N THR A 18 -22.84 -8.40 -5.36
CA THR A 18 -21.54 -7.71 -5.50
C THR A 18 -20.55 -8.16 -4.43
N ALA A 19 -20.99 -8.29 -3.18
CA ALA A 19 -20.18 -8.84 -2.10
C ALA A 19 -19.69 -10.27 -2.39
N TYR A 20 -20.58 -11.11 -2.94
CA TYR A 20 -20.26 -12.47 -3.37
C TYR A 20 -19.24 -12.49 -4.51
N ASP A 21 -19.42 -11.66 -5.54
CA ASP A 21 -18.47 -11.53 -6.64
C ASP A 21 -17.09 -11.03 -6.17
N ASN A 22 -17.05 -10.03 -5.27
CA ASN A 22 -15.81 -9.50 -4.68
C ASN A 22 -15.06 -10.58 -3.87
N TYR A 23 -15.78 -11.39 -3.09
CA TYR A 23 -15.19 -12.52 -2.40
C TYR A 23 -14.61 -13.55 -3.39
N ASN A 24 -15.37 -13.89 -4.44
CA ASN A 24 -14.91 -14.84 -5.45
C ASN A 24 -13.77 -14.30 -6.31
N GLU A 25 -13.64 -12.98 -6.49
CA GLU A 25 -12.46 -12.37 -7.13
C GLU A 25 -11.20 -12.66 -6.30
N VAL A 26 -11.28 -12.54 -4.97
CA VAL A 26 -10.17 -12.89 -4.07
C VAL A 26 -9.85 -14.39 -4.15
N ILE A 27 -10.86 -15.26 -4.07
CA ILE A 27 -10.66 -16.70 -4.15
C ILE A 27 -10.13 -17.12 -5.51
N SER A 28 -10.62 -16.53 -6.60
CA SER A 28 -10.15 -16.80 -7.96
C SER A 28 -8.71 -16.33 -8.15
N HIS A 29 -8.34 -15.18 -7.59
CA HIS A 29 -6.95 -14.72 -7.60
C HIS A 29 -6.03 -15.67 -6.83
N ILE A 30 -6.45 -16.15 -5.66
CA ILE A 30 -5.70 -17.15 -4.89
C ILE A 30 -5.62 -18.47 -5.67
N TYR A 31 -6.73 -18.92 -6.25
CA TYR A 31 -6.78 -20.13 -7.09
C TYR A 31 -5.82 -20.01 -8.28
N ASP A 32 -5.81 -18.89 -9.01
CA ASP A 32 -4.92 -18.69 -10.15
C ASP A 32 -3.46 -18.74 -9.74
N VAL A 33 -3.12 -18.15 -8.59
CA VAL A 33 -1.78 -18.22 -8.00
C VAL A 33 -1.42 -19.67 -7.67
N ILE A 34 -2.30 -20.44 -7.01
CA ILE A 34 -2.05 -21.85 -6.70
C ILE A 34 -1.96 -22.68 -7.99
N ARG A 35 -2.85 -22.47 -8.95
CA ARG A 35 -2.87 -23.18 -10.23
C ARG A 35 -1.55 -22.99 -10.96
N ARG A 36 -1.05 -21.75 -11.06
CA ARG A 36 0.26 -21.45 -11.64
C ARG A 36 1.43 -22.11 -10.89
N ILE A 37 1.32 -22.22 -9.57
CA ILE A 37 2.29 -22.97 -8.76
C ILE A 37 2.27 -24.47 -9.11
N THR A 38 1.08 -25.07 -9.20
CA THR A 38 0.90 -26.51 -9.44
C THR A 38 1.14 -26.95 -10.88
N SER A 39 0.73 -26.16 -11.88
CA SER A 39 0.88 -26.49 -13.31
C SER A 39 2.33 -26.56 -13.75
N ASN A 40 3.20 -25.85 -13.04
CA ASN A 40 4.63 -25.86 -13.31
C ASN A 40 5.35 -27.04 -12.62
N ASN A 41 4.65 -27.90 -11.87
CA ASN A 41 5.30 -28.85 -10.98
C ASN A 41 4.82 -30.32 -11.15
N PRO A 42 5.66 -31.24 -11.65
CA PRO A 42 5.32 -32.66 -11.73
C PRO A 42 5.30 -33.37 -10.36
N THR A 43 6.00 -32.84 -9.36
CA THR A 43 6.31 -33.55 -8.11
C THR A 43 5.38 -33.25 -6.92
N GLU A 44 4.67 -32.11 -6.90
CA GLU A 44 3.55 -31.86 -5.97
C GLU A 44 2.19 -32.29 -6.56
N GLN A 45 2.21 -33.26 -7.48
CA GLN A 45 1.01 -33.97 -7.90
C GLN A 45 0.50 -34.80 -6.72
N ILE A 46 -0.27 -34.16 -5.83
CA ILE A 46 -1.14 -34.92 -4.92
C ILE A 46 -2.03 -35.76 -5.84
N SER A 47 -2.08 -37.08 -5.67
CA SER A 47 -2.79 -37.98 -6.57
C SER A 47 -4.28 -37.63 -6.76
N SER A 48 -4.86 -36.85 -5.84
CA SER A 48 -6.22 -36.28 -5.92
C SER A 48 -6.33 -34.99 -6.77
N SER A 49 -5.23 -34.26 -7.00
CA SER A 49 -5.20 -32.99 -7.74
C SER A 49 -5.17 -33.16 -9.26
N GLN A 50 -4.58 -34.25 -9.78
CA GLN A 50 -4.74 -34.64 -11.19
C GLN A 50 -6.21 -34.93 -11.51
N ALA A 51 -6.93 -35.63 -10.63
CA ALA A 51 -8.34 -35.94 -10.83
C ALA A 51 -9.24 -34.68 -10.83
N LEU A 52 -8.92 -33.65 -10.03
CA LEU A 52 -9.67 -32.38 -10.02
C LEU A 52 -9.34 -31.49 -11.23
N VAL A 53 -8.05 -31.34 -11.59
CA VAL A 53 -7.64 -30.50 -12.73
C VAL A 53 -8.03 -31.12 -14.07
N SER A 54 -7.97 -32.45 -14.20
CA SER A 54 -8.45 -33.15 -15.42
C SER A 54 -9.96 -33.38 -15.44
N ALA A 55 -10.66 -33.30 -14.30
CA ALA A 55 -12.13 -33.19 -14.28
C ALA A 55 -12.62 -31.80 -14.69
N GLU A 56 -11.93 -30.71 -14.30
CA GLU A 56 -12.28 -29.33 -14.69
C GLU A 56 -12.16 -29.09 -16.21
N GLU A 57 -11.24 -29.76 -16.92
CA GLU A 57 -11.20 -29.71 -18.38
C GLU A 57 -12.41 -30.41 -19.04
N GLN A 58 -13.25 -31.10 -18.25
CA GLN A 58 -14.43 -31.83 -18.70
C GLN A 58 -15.76 -31.43 -18.01
N THR A 59 -15.84 -30.39 -17.16
CA THR A 59 -17.08 -30.07 -16.40
C THR A 59 -17.63 -28.63 -16.55
N SER A 60 -18.97 -28.58 -16.63
CA SER A 60 -19.97 -27.50 -16.49
C SER A 60 -19.69 -26.11 -17.11
N SER A 61 -20.62 -25.64 -17.95
CA SER A 61 -20.64 -24.25 -18.45
C SER A 61 -21.04 -23.22 -17.38
N ASP A 62 -21.55 -23.63 -16.21
CA ASP A 62 -22.08 -22.75 -15.17
C ASP A 62 -20.96 -22.12 -14.30
N GLU A 63 -21.10 -20.83 -13.99
CA GLU A 63 -20.14 -20.04 -13.21
C GLU A 63 -20.22 -20.32 -11.70
N LYS A 64 -21.37 -20.79 -11.22
CA LYS A 64 -21.57 -21.16 -9.80
C LYS A 64 -20.72 -22.38 -9.42
N ASP A 65 -20.74 -23.43 -10.25
CA ASP A 65 -20.00 -24.67 -10.02
C ASP A 65 -18.49 -24.40 -9.97
N LYS A 66 -18.00 -23.56 -10.90
CA LYS A 66 -16.59 -23.13 -10.95
C LYS A 66 -16.14 -22.42 -9.66
N ASN A 67 -16.99 -21.59 -9.06
CA ASN A 67 -16.63 -20.90 -7.82
C ASN A 67 -16.51 -21.87 -6.63
N LYS A 68 -17.40 -22.86 -6.52
CA LYS A 68 -17.34 -23.91 -5.50
C LYS A 68 -16.11 -24.80 -5.68
N GLU A 69 -15.80 -25.18 -6.92
CA GLU A 69 -14.60 -25.94 -7.27
C GLU A 69 -13.32 -25.19 -6.88
N ARG A 70 -13.21 -23.90 -7.27
CA ARG A 70 -12.07 -23.03 -6.89
C ARG A 70 -11.92 -22.90 -5.37
N MET A 71 -13.01 -22.68 -4.64
CA MET A 71 -12.99 -22.60 -3.17
C MET A 71 -12.52 -23.92 -2.55
N SER A 72 -13.05 -25.06 -3.01
CA SER A 72 -12.65 -26.40 -2.52
C SER A 72 -11.17 -26.68 -2.79
N PHE A 73 -10.69 -26.27 -3.97
CA PHE A 73 -9.28 -26.34 -4.34
C PHE A 73 -8.40 -25.51 -3.40
N VAL A 74 -8.75 -24.24 -3.15
CA VAL A 74 -8.02 -23.38 -2.19
C VAL A 74 -8.01 -24.01 -0.78
N CYS A 75 -9.15 -24.54 -0.33
CA CYS A 75 -9.27 -25.19 0.99
C CYS A 75 -8.39 -26.43 1.11
N THR A 76 -8.23 -27.21 0.04
CA THR A 76 -7.35 -28.39 0.00
C THR A 76 -5.90 -28.00 0.25
N PHE A 77 -5.43 -26.92 -0.40
CA PHE A 77 -4.06 -26.41 -0.22
C PHE A 77 -3.85 -25.64 1.09
N LEU A 78 -4.91 -25.15 1.73
CA LEU A 78 -4.80 -24.59 3.07
C LEU A 78 -4.39 -25.65 4.10
N ILE A 79 -4.96 -26.85 4.03
CA ILE A 79 -4.74 -27.93 5.03
C ILE A 79 -3.32 -28.50 4.99
N THR A 80 -2.62 -28.43 3.85
CA THR A 80 -1.31 -29.08 3.68
C THR A 80 -0.21 -28.52 4.59
N GLY A 81 -0.37 -27.29 5.09
CA GLY A 81 0.51 -26.66 6.06
C GLY A 81 1.92 -26.34 5.57
N ASN A 82 2.11 -26.28 4.24
CA ASN A 82 3.38 -25.98 3.56
C ASN A 82 3.56 -24.47 3.31
N ALA A 83 4.60 -24.06 2.55
CA ALA A 83 4.80 -22.66 2.16
C ALA A 83 3.55 -22.04 1.52
N THR A 84 2.90 -22.80 0.62
CA THR A 84 1.69 -22.39 -0.09
C THR A 84 0.57 -22.02 0.88
N SER A 85 0.32 -22.82 1.93
CA SER A 85 -0.69 -22.50 2.94
C SER A 85 -0.40 -21.20 3.69
N ARG A 86 0.87 -20.93 4.03
CA ARG A 86 1.27 -19.67 4.70
C ARG A 86 1.07 -18.45 3.80
N LYS A 87 1.22 -18.62 2.49
CA LYS A 87 1.00 -17.56 1.50
C LYS A 87 -0.48 -17.27 1.29
N ILE A 88 -1.30 -18.32 1.17
CA ILE A 88 -2.76 -18.17 1.12
C ILE A 88 -3.23 -17.38 2.35
N GLU A 89 -2.76 -17.72 3.55
CA GLU A 89 -3.05 -16.94 4.76
C GLU A 89 -2.64 -15.47 4.62
N SER A 90 -1.44 -15.17 4.11
CA SER A 90 -1.01 -13.78 3.91
C SER A 90 -1.86 -13.03 2.89
N MET A 91 -2.38 -13.70 1.85
CA MET A 91 -3.27 -13.12 0.86
C MET A 91 -4.64 -12.84 1.49
N LEU A 92 -5.19 -13.80 2.24
CA LEU A 92 -6.44 -13.65 2.98
C LEU A 92 -6.37 -12.52 4.01
N LYS A 93 -5.29 -12.41 4.80
CA LYS A 93 -5.08 -11.29 5.73
C LYS A 93 -5.00 -9.92 5.06
N ARG A 94 -4.45 -9.89 3.85
CA ARG A 94 -4.36 -8.65 3.07
C ARG A 94 -5.71 -8.25 2.51
N ALA A 95 -6.51 -9.24 2.10
CA ALA A 95 -7.84 -9.02 1.54
C ALA A 95 -8.89 -8.72 2.62
N PHE A 96 -8.86 -9.42 3.76
CA PHE A 96 -9.84 -9.34 4.83
C PHE A 96 -9.18 -8.82 6.13
N PRO A 97 -9.35 -7.54 6.49
CA PRO A 97 -8.73 -6.97 7.69
C PRO A 97 -9.11 -7.65 9.00
N PHE A 98 -10.27 -8.32 9.02
CA PHE A 98 -10.83 -9.05 10.15
C PHE A 98 -10.39 -10.52 10.23
N TRP A 99 -9.47 -10.97 9.35
CA TRP A 99 -9.07 -12.37 9.25
C TRP A 99 -8.47 -12.94 10.54
N ASP A 100 -7.65 -12.16 11.24
CA ASP A 100 -7.04 -12.60 12.50
C ASP A 100 -8.11 -12.74 13.62
N ASP A 101 -9.08 -11.83 13.67
CA ASP A 101 -10.20 -11.89 14.63
C ASP A 101 -11.05 -13.14 14.39
N LEU A 102 -11.33 -13.47 13.12
CA LEU A 102 -12.09 -14.65 12.73
C LEU A 102 -11.39 -15.95 13.17
N ILE A 103 -10.06 -16.05 12.97
CA ILE A 103 -9.27 -17.19 13.43
C ILE A 103 -9.32 -17.29 14.96
N GLU A 104 -9.19 -16.18 15.68
CA GLU A 104 -9.23 -16.18 17.14
C GLU A 104 -10.58 -16.65 17.68
N ILE A 105 -11.68 -16.18 17.08
CA ILE A 105 -13.04 -16.60 17.44
C ILE A 105 -13.20 -18.11 17.23
N GLN A 106 -12.90 -18.62 16.03
CA GLN A 106 -13.01 -20.07 15.78
C GLN A 106 -12.11 -20.87 16.70
N THR A 107 -10.88 -20.41 16.96
CA THR A 107 -9.95 -21.10 17.87
C THR A 107 -10.49 -21.14 19.30
N SER A 108 -11.12 -20.06 19.77
CA SER A 108 -11.70 -20.03 21.11
C SER A 108 -12.88 -20.99 21.26
N MET A 109 -13.64 -21.18 20.18
CA MET A 109 -14.75 -22.13 20.13
C MET A 109 -14.25 -23.58 20.01
N SER A 110 -13.20 -23.83 19.23
CA SER A 110 -12.58 -25.16 19.10
C SER A 110 -11.74 -25.56 20.30
N MET A 111 -11.19 -24.63 21.09
CA MET A 111 -10.51 -24.96 22.35
C MET A 111 -11.43 -25.62 23.40
N GLN A 112 -12.76 -25.56 23.24
CA GLN A 112 -13.71 -26.31 24.04
C GLN A 112 -13.96 -27.75 23.50
N LEU A 113 -13.50 -28.06 22.28
CA LEU A 113 -13.68 -29.32 21.54
C LEU A 113 -12.35 -29.75 20.89
N ASP A 114 -11.56 -30.53 21.62
CA ASP A 114 -10.30 -31.20 21.23
C ASP A 114 -9.04 -30.37 20.90
N LYS A 115 -7.94 -30.71 21.58
CA LYS A 115 -6.60 -30.09 21.49
C LYS A 115 -5.82 -30.40 20.20
N THR A 116 -6.45 -30.99 19.19
CA THR A 116 -5.78 -31.63 18.04
C THR A 116 -5.98 -30.96 16.70
N GLU A 117 -6.85 -29.95 16.56
CA GLU A 117 -7.03 -29.29 15.27
C GLU A 117 -5.80 -28.45 14.89
N SER A 118 -5.31 -28.68 13.66
CA SER A 118 -4.25 -27.86 13.10
C SER A 118 -4.81 -26.47 12.77
N ILE A 119 -4.00 -25.43 12.90
CA ILE A 119 -4.38 -24.05 12.55
C ILE A 119 -4.86 -23.91 11.10
N PHE A 120 -4.39 -24.79 10.22
CA PHE A 120 -4.78 -24.83 8.81
C PHE A 120 -6.20 -25.36 8.61
N GLN A 121 -6.64 -26.27 9.49
CA GLN A 121 -8.02 -26.75 9.52
C GLN A 121 -8.97 -25.62 9.95
N VAL A 122 -8.60 -24.85 10.98
CA VAL A 122 -9.34 -23.66 11.41
C VAL A 122 -9.44 -22.66 10.24
N GLN A 123 -8.34 -22.39 9.54
CA GLN A 123 -8.35 -21.49 8.39
C GLN A 123 -9.29 -21.96 7.26
N LYS A 124 -9.29 -23.26 6.95
CA LYS A 124 -10.23 -23.84 5.99
C LYS A 124 -11.68 -23.60 6.43
N ASN A 125 -12.00 -23.95 7.69
CA ASN A 125 -13.35 -23.80 8.22
C ASN A 125 -13.81 -22.33 8.12
N CYS A 126 -12.93 -21.36 8.39
CA CYS A 126 -13.23 -19.94 8.21
C CYS A 126 -13.58 -19.59 6.75
N VAL A 127 -12.82 -20.08 5.77
CA VAL A 127 -13.09 -19.82 4.33
C VAL A 127 -14.46 -20.38 3.94
N GLU A 128 -14.72 -21.64 4.28
CA GLU A 128 -15.99 -22.33 3.97
C GLU A 128 -17.19 -21.66 4.66
N GLU A 129 -17.02 -21.23 5.91
CA GLU A 129 -18.07 -20.55 6.68
C GLU A 129 -18.43 -19.18 6.07
N LEU A 130 -17.44 -18.38 5.67
CA LEU A 130 -17.70 -17.11 4.98
C LEU A 130 -18.38 -17.33 3.62
N PHE A 131 -17.93 -18.31 2.84
CA PHE A 131 -18.53 -18.65 1.55
C PHE A 131 -19.99 -19.07 1.71
N THR A 132 -20.26 -20.00 2.63
CA THR A 132 -21.61 -20.52 2.91
C THR A 132 -22.55 -19.42 3.39
N ALA A 133 -22.07 -18.53 4.26
CA ALA A 133 -22.87 -17.41 4.76
C ALA A 133 -23.23 -16.42 3.65
N LEU A 134 -22.26 -16.02 2.81
CA LEU A 134 -22.49 -15.15 1.66
C LEU A 134 -23.44 -15.79 0.65
N GLU A 135 -23.24 -17.07 0.33
CA GLU A 135 -24.07 -17.82 -0.61
C GLU A 135 -25.53 -17.90 -0.14
N SER A 136 -25.72 -18.23 1.14
CA SER A 136 -27.05 -18.38 1.75
C SER A 136 -27.82 -17.05 1.78
N TRP A 137 -27.19 -15.96 2.23
CA TRP A 137 -27.86 -14.65 2.26
C TRP A 137 -28.07 -14.05 0.88
N ARG A 138 -27.13 -14.26 -0.06
CA ARG A 138 -27.34 -13.91 -1.47
C ARG A 138 -28.58 -14.63 -2.00
N ASN A 139 -28.63 -15.96 -1.93
CA ASN A 139 -29.75 -16.74 -2.45
C ASN A 139 -31.09 -16.34 -1.81
N TYR A 140 -31.09 -16.19 -0.49
CA TYR A 140 -32.27 -15.75 0.25
C TYR A 140 -32.80 -14.41 -0.25
N THR A 141 -31.92 -13.47 -0.58
CA THR A 141 -32.30 -12.12 -1.00
C THR A 141 -32.54 -11.96 -2.50
N THR A 142 -32.01 -12.85 -3.34
CA THR A 142 -32.17 -12.82 -4.80
C THR A 142 -33.36 -13.61 -5.31
N HIS A 143 -33.73 -14.70 -4.63
CA HIS A 143 -34.84 -15.55 -5.04
C HIS A 143 -36.12 -15.25 -4.26
N TYR A 144 -37.25 -15.52 -4.89
CA TYR A 144 -38.55 -15.38 -4.26
C TYR A 144 -38.73 -16.38 -3.12
N ILE A 145 -38.48 -17.67 -3.38
CA ILE A 145 -38.50 -18.76 -2.38
C ILE A 145 -37.07 -19.25 -2.11
N HIS A 146 -36.68 -19.18 -0.84
CA HIS A 146 -35.47 -19.80 -0.30
C HIS A 146 -35.61 -19.89 1.24
N PRO A 147 -35.06 -20.93 1.90
CA PRO A 147 -35.04 -21.00 3.37
C PRO A 147 -34.44 -19.75 4.02
N GLU A 148 -34.94 -19.34 5.19
CA GLU A 148 -34.31 -18.23 5.92
C GLU A 148 -32.89 -18.61 6.36
N ALA A 149 -31.93 -17.78 6.01
CA ALA A 149 -30.53 -18.00 6.35
C ALA A 149 -30.24 -17.52 7.79
N ILE A 150 -29.81 -18.45 8.64
CA ILE A 150 -29.48 -18.21 10.06
C ILE A 150 -27.98 -17.87 10.18
N ALA A 151 -27.65 -16.85 10.97
CA ALA A 151 -26.25 -16.54 11.26
C ALA A 151 -25.63 -17.62 12.16
N SER A 152 -24.48 -18.14 11.77
CA SER A 152 -23.71 -19.00 12.68
C SER A 152 -23.25 -18.21 13.91
N PRO A 153 -23.03 -18.87 15.07
CA PRO A 153 -22.47 -18.22 16.25
C PRO A 153 -21.14 -17.52 15.97
N THR A 154 -20.30 -18.11 15.10
CA THR A 154 -19.03 -17.52 14.67
C THR A 154 -19.24 -16.19 13.96
N ILE A 155 -20.19 -16.12 13.01
CA ILE A 155 -20.47 -14.87 12.27
C ILE A 155 -21.03 -13.80 13.20
N ASN A 156 -21.92 -14.15 14.14
CA ASN A 156 -22.44 -13.18 15.12
C ASN A 156 -21.31 -12.59 15.99
N LEU A 157 -20.40 -13.43 16.49
CA LEU A 157 -19.21 -12.97 17.24
C LEU A 157 -18.27 -12.15 16.36
N LEU A 158 -18.09 -12.54 15.10
CA LEU A 158 -17.28 -11.80 14.13
C LEU A 158 -17.81 -10.38 13.94
N LEU A 159 -19.12 -10.22 13.69
CA LEU A 159 -19.71 -8.89 13.50
C LEU A 159 -19.48 -8.01 14.73
N LYS A 160 -19.69 -8.53 15.94
CA LYS A 160 -19.44 -7.77 17.19
C LYS A 160 -17.97 -7.40 17.36
N SER A 161 -17.05 -8.34 17.09
CA SER A 161 -15.60 -8.08 17.17
C SER A 161 -15.17 -7.02 16.16
N CYS A 162 -15.56 -7.19 14.89
CA CYS A 162 -15.26 -6.26 13.81
C CYS A 162 -15.78 -4.86 14.08
N PHE A 163 -17.00 -4.73 14.59
CA PHE A 163 -17.60 -3.43 14.88
C PHE A 163 -16.87 -2.71 16.01
N ASN A 164 -16.58 -3.42 17.11
CA ASN A 164 -15.82 -2.86 18.24
C ASN A 164 -14.39 -2.46 17.85
N GLN A 165 -13.73 -3.28 17.04
CA GLN A 165 -12.41 -2.96 16.49
C GLN A 165 -12.48 -1.77 15.53
N GLY A 166 -13.53 -1.71 14.71
CA GLY A 166 -13.82 -0.58 13.84
C GLY A 166 -13.97 0.73 14.60
N ILE A 167 -14.71 0.72 15.73
CA ILE A 167 -14.87 1.91 16.61
C ILE A 167 -13.50 2.39 17.13
N LYS A 168 -12.61 1.47 17.54
CA LYS A 168 -11.25 1.83 17.99
C LYS A 168 -10.42 2.44 16.87
N GLU A 169 -10.51 1.89 15.66
CA GLU A 169 -9.79 2.42 14.49
C GLU A 169 -10.31 3.80 14.08
N ILE A 170 -11.62 4.05 14.06
CA ILE A 170 -12.15 5.39 13.74
C ILE A 170 -11.79 6.40 14.84
N LYS A 171 -11.83 6.02 16.12
CA LYS A 171 -11.43 6.90 17.24
C LYS A 171 -9.99 7.38 17.06
N LYS A 172 -9.10 6.46 16.69
CA LYS A 172 -7.69 6.75 16.44
C LYS A 172 -7.48 7.54 15.14
N ARG A 173 -8.19 7.17 14.08
CA ARG A 173 -8.06 7.77 12.74
C ARG A 173 -8.55 9.20 12.68
N PHE A 174 -9.67 9.51 13.35
CA PHE A 174 -10.30 10.82 13.31
C PHE A 174 -10.11 11.64 14.59
N ASN A 175 -9.32 11.13 15.54
CA ASN A 175 -9.13 11.75 16.86
C ASN A 175 -10.47 12.09 17.56
N ALA A 176 -11.47 11.23 17.36
CA ALA A 176 -12.83 11.45 17.82
C ALA A 176 -12.92 11.40 19.35
N GLN A 177 -13.74 12.29 19.92
CA GLN A 177 -14.05 12.30 21.34
C GLN A 177 -15.05 11.19 21.68
N ASP A 178 -15.01 10.67 22.90
CA ASP A 178 -15.91 9.59 23.34
C ASP A 178 -17.39 9.98 23.26
N GLU A 179 -17.70 11.26 23.43
CA GLU A 179 -19.06 11.81 23.29
C GLU A 179 -19.62 11.62 21.88
N GLN A 180 -18.76 11.71 20.84
CA GLN A 180 -19.15 11.57 19.43
C GLN A 180 -19.38 10.10 19.03
N LEU A 181 -18.86 9.16 19.81
CA LEU A 181 -18.94 7.71 19.57
C LEU A 181 -19.92 7.02 20.51
N LYS A 182 -20.47 7.74 21.49
CA LYS A 182 -21.31 7.19 22.55
C LYS A 182 -22.49 6.36 22.04
N HIS A 183 -23.08 6.76 20.92
CA HIS A 183 -24.23 6.06 20.30
C HIS A 183 -23.87 4.75 19.60
N LEU A 184 -22.59 4.45 19.41
CA LEU A 184 -22.10 3.22 18.79
C LEU A 184 -21.76 2.13 19.81
N TYR A 185 -21.57 2.47 21.08
CA TYR A 185 -21.21 1.50 22.11
C TYR A 185 -22.44 0.75 22.63
N GLU A 186 -22.28 -0.56 22.83
CA GLU A 186 -23.30 -1.41 23.48
C GLU A 186 -23.42 -1.15 24.98
N ALA A 187 -22.32 -0.74 25.62
CA ALA A 187 -22.24 -0.53 27.05
C ALA A 187 -21.19 0.54 27.42
N GLU A 188 -21.41 1.25 28.51
CA GLU A 188 -20.38 2.06 29.16
C GLU A 188 -19.49 1.15 30.02
N PHE A 189 -18.17 1.32 29.93
CA PHE A 189 -17.20 0.58 30.74
C PHE A 189 -16.56 1.49 31.79
N SER A 190 -16.23 0.92 32.95
CA SER A 190 -15.48 1.56 34.02
C SER A 190 -14.21 0.78 34.31
N TYR A 191 -13.07 1.47 34.40
CA TYR A 191 -11.79 0.82 34.64
C TYR A 191 -11.66 0.41 36.10
N ASN A 192 -11.60 -0.90 36.37
CA ASN A 192 -11.32 -1.42 37.71
C ASN A 192 -9.79 -1.47 37.93
N ARG A 193 -9.29 -0.62 38.84
CA ARG A 193 -7.87 -0.51 39.18
C ARG A 193 -7.31 -1.72 39.93
N GLU A 194 -8.16 -2.52 40.57
CA GLU A 194 -7.75 -3.70 41.34
C GLU A 194 -7.57 -4.93 40.44
N THR A 195 -8.46 -5.10 39.46
CA THR A 195 -8.41 -6.24 38.52
C THR A 195 -7.66 -5.92 37.22
N ASN A 196 -7.35 -4.64 36.99
CA ASN A 196 -6.70 -4.14 35.77
C ASN A 196 -7.52 -4.50 34.51
N LYS A 197 -8.85 -4.50 34.64
CA LYS A 197 -9.81 -4.82 33.58
C LYS A 197 -10.93 -3.78 33.55
N ASP A 198 -11.50 -3.60 32.37
CA ASP A 198 -12.71 -2.81 32.18
C ASP A 198 -13.94 -3.63 32.63
N GLU A 199 -14.70 -3.09 33.58
CA GLU A 199 -15.96 -3.64 34.06
C GLU A 199 -17.14 -2.88 33.46
N VAL A 200 -18.17 -3.60 33.03
CA VAL A 200 -19.37 -2.99 32.44
C VAL A 200 -20.10 -2.17 33.51
N LYS A 201 -20.21 -0.86 33.27
CA LYS A 201 -20.90 0.08 34.16
C LYS A 201 -22.41 0.07 33.93
N CYS A 202 -22.83 0.12 32.67
CA CYS A 202 -24.23 -0.06 32.27
C CYS A 202 -24.35 -0.42 30.78
N TYR A 203 -25.34 -1.22 30.43
CA TYR A 203 -25.72 -1.47 29.04
C TYR A 203 -26.63 -0.34 28.54
N HIS A 204 -26.43 0.14 27.31
CA HIS A 204 -27.29 1.17 26.75
C HIS A 204 -28.68 0.56 26.43
N PRO A 205 -29.81 1.11 26.93
CA PRO A 205 -31.13 0.46 26.90
C PRO A 205 -31.74 0.25 25.50
N ALA A 206 -31.13 0.79 24.45
CA ALA A 206 -31.54 0.61 23.05
C ALA A 206 -30.31 0.73 22.15
N ASN A 207 -29.54 -0.36 21.99
CA ASN A 207 -28.51 -0.39 20.94
C ASN A 207 -29.20 -0.37 19.57
N TYR A 208 -29.30 0.82 18.97
CA TYR A 208 -29.94 1.04 17.67
C TYR A 208 -29.29 0.22 16.54
N TYR A 209 -28.02 -0.16 16.69
CA TYR A 209 -27.26 -0.96 15.71
C TYR A 209 -27.09 -2.42 16.13
N LYS A 210 -28.07 -3.01 16.82
CA LYS A 210 -28.06 -4.43 17.18
C LYS A 210 -28.00 -5.30 15.91
N PHE A 211 -27.06 -6.24 15.84
CA PHE A 211 -26.86 -7.08 14.66
C PHE A 211 -27.77 -8.30 14.57
N THR A 212 -28.20 -8.83 15.71
CA THR A 212 -29.08 -10.01 15.80
C THR A 212 -30.32 -9.73 16.62
N ASP A 213 -31.45 -10.33 16.26
CA ASP A 213 -32.69 -10.26 17.04
C ASP A 213 -32.65 -11.23 18.25
N GLU A 214 -33.80 -11.50 18.88
CA GLU A 214 -33.88 -12.46 20.01
C GLU A 214 -33.85 -13.93 19.55
N SER A 215 -34.00 -14.17 18.24
CA SER A 215 -33.96 -15.50 17.61
C SER A 215 -32.63 -15.78 16.90
N ASP A 216 -31.59 -15.00 17.20
CA ASP A 216 -30.27 -15.02 16.54
C ASP A 216 -30.30 -14.79 15.02
N LEU A 217 -31.40 -14.26 14.47
CA LEU A 217 -31.49 -13.85 13.07
C LEU A 217 -30.84 -12.49 12.88
N LEU A 218 -30.16 -12.27 11.75
CA LEU A 218 -29.61 -10.96 11.44
C LEU A 218 -30.73 -9.93 11.27
N THR A 219 -30.55 -8.77 11.90
CA THR A 219 -31.36 -7.58 11.63
C THR A 219 -30.92 -6.95 10.30
N ASP A 220 -31.72 -6.04 9.74
CA ASP A 220 -31.31 -5.23 8.57
C ASP A 220 -29.97 -4.51 8.81
N LYS A 221 -29.67 -4.12 10.05
CA LYS A 221 -28.41 -3.48 10.44
C LYS A 221 -27.27 -4.47 10.48
N GLY A 222 -27.50 -5.68 11.00
CA GLY A 222 -26.55 -6.79 10.97
C GLY A 222 -26.21 -7.22 9.54
N LEU A 223 -27.22 -7.39 8.69
CA LEU A 223 -27.03 -7.77 7.29
C LEU A 223 -26.33 -6.66 6.50
N ALA A 224 -26.65 -5.39 6.75
CA ALA A 224 -25.94 -4.25 6.16
C ALA A 224 -24.46 -4.24 6.56
N PHE A 225 -24.15 -4.40 7.85
CA PHE A 225 -22.77 -4.45 8.32
C PHE A 225 -22.01 -5.65 7.73
N PHE A 226 -22.61 -6.83 7.73
CA PHE A 226 -22.05 -8.02 7.10
C PHE A 226 -21.74 -7.78 5.61
N THR A 227 -22.68 -7.22 4.87
CA THR A 227 -22.49 -6.92 3.44
C THR A 227 -21.35 -5.93 3.22
N CYS A 228 -21.27 -4.87 4.04
CA CYS A 228 -20.19 -3.88 3.99
C CYS A 228 -18.78 -4.46 4.23
N LEU A 229 -18.66 -5.61 4.92
CA LEU A 229 -17.36 -6.29 5.07
C LEU A 229 -16.77 -6.74 3.73
N PHE A 230 -17.59 -6.90 2.68
CA PHE A 230 -17.21 -7.44 1.36
C PHE A 230 -17.48 -6.47 0.21
N LEU A 231 -17.81 -5.21 0.50
CA LEU A 231 -18.03 -4.17 -0.50
C LEU A 231 -16.91 -3.14 -0.55
N TYR A 232 -16.75 -2.51 -1.72
CA TYR A 232 -15.95 -1.30 -1.83
C TYR A 232 -16.60 -0.19 -0.98
N LYS A 233 -15.82 0.83 -0.60
CA LYS A 233 -16.32 1.91 0.27
C LYS A 233 -17.50 2.65 -0.40
N ARG A 234 -17.41 2.88 -1.70
CA ARG A 234 -18.45 3.57 -2.50
C ARG A 234 -19.74 2.76 -2.51
N GLU A 235 -19.63 1.46 -2.79
CA GLU A 235 -20.76 0.54 -2.78
C GLU A 235 -21.40 0.45 -1.40
N SER A 236 -20.59 0.44 -0.34
CA SER A 236 -21.09 0.46 1.04
C SER A 236 -21.89 1.73 1.34
N TYR A 237 -21.43 2.91 0.92
CA TYR A 237 -22.22 4.14 1.08
C TYR A 237 -23.52 4.11 0.27
N LEU A 238 -23.49 3.59 -0.96
CA LEU A 238 -24.69 3.45 -1.79
C LEU A 238 -25.75 2.56 -1.12
N LEU A 239 -25.33 1.44 -0.50
CA LEU A 239 -26.21 0.59 0.30
C LEU A 239 -26.75 1.33 1.53
N LEU A 240 -25.85 1.90 2.34
CA LEU A 240 -26.21 2.54 3.60
C LEU A 240 -27.16 3.74 3.37
N ASN A 241 -26.94 4.56 2.34
CA ASN A 241 -27.80 5.71 2.03
C ASN A 241 -29.25 5.33 1.67
N GLN A 242 -29.50 4.08 1.29
CA GLN A 242 -30.85 3.60 1.00
C GLN A 242 -31.56 3.08 2.25
N LEU A 243 -30.80 2.78 3.33
CA LEU A 243 -31.32 2.24 4.58
C LEU A 243 -31.68 3.34 5.59
N LYS A 244 -32.75 3.12 6.36
CA LYS A 244 -33.15 4.00 7.47
C LYS A 244 -32.08 4.00 8.56
N GLY A 245 -31.73 5.18 9.08
CA GLY A 245 -30.71 5.34 10.13
C GLY A 245 -29.30 5.66 9.64
N PHE A 246 -29.09 5.72 8.32
CA PHE A 246 -27.79 6.05 7.70
C PHE A 246 -27.84 7.18 6.66
N LYS A 247 -29.03 7.71 6.36
CA LYS A 247 -29.22 8.78 5.34
C LYS A 247 -28.57 10.12 5.69
N ARG A 248 -28.22 10.32 6.96
CA ARG A 248 -27.66 11.58 7.46
C ARG A 248 -26.15 11.50 7.50
N ALA A 249 -25.48 12.57 7.07
CA ALA A 249 -24.03 12.75 7.17
C ALA A 249 -23.67 14.20 7.55
N ASP A 250 -24.66 14.99 7.97
CA ASP A 250 -24.57 16.41 8.29
C ASP A 250 -23.85 16.69 9.61
N GLU A 251 -24.03 15.81 10.60
CA GLU A 251 -23.34 15.89 11.89
C GLU A 251 -22.22 14.85 11.99
N GLU A 252 -21.18 15.18 12.75
CA GLU A 252 -20.00 14.33 12.94
C GLU A 252 -20.35 12.94 13.48
N ARG A 253 -21.32 12.84 14.42
CA ARG A 253 -21.79 11.55 14.95
C ARG A 253 -22.33 10.61 13.87
N TYR A 254 -23.06 11.12 12.87
CA TYR A 254 -23.64 10.30 11.80
C TYR A 254 -22.56 9.87 10.80
N ARG A 255 -21.59 10.74 10.54
CA ARG A 255 -20.39 10.38 9.77
C ARG A 255 -19.58 9.28 10.45
N MET A 256 -19.42 9.34 11.79
CA MET A 256 -18.76 8.27 12.55
C MET A 256 -19.52 6.95 12.44
N THR A 257 -20.86 6.97 12.40
CA THR A 257 -21.65 5.76 12.11
C THR A 257 -21.29 5.16 10.75
N LEU A 258 -21.30 5.96 9.68
CA LEU A 258 -20.99 5.47 8.34
C LEU A 258 -19.54 4.94 8.25
N GLU A 259 -18.59 5.58 8.91
CA GLU A 259 -17.21 5.10 8.97
C GLU A 259 -17.08 3.81 9.80
N ALA A 260 -17.81 3.67 10.90
CA ALA A 260 -17.83 2.43 11.71
C ALA A 260 -18.28 1.22 10.87
N PHE A 261 -19.25 1.41 9.97
CA PHE A 261 -19.75 0.35 9.10
C PHE A 261 -18.81 0.01 7.93
N THR A 262 -17.86 0.88 7.59
CA THR A 262 -17.03 0.75 6.36
C THR A 262 -15.53 0.61 6.62
N VAL A 263 -15.08 0.78 7.87
CA VAL A 263 -13.65 0.75 8.22
C VAL A 263 -13.03 -0.65 8.09
N MET A 264 -13.81 -1.71 8.40
CA MET A 264 -13.37 -3.12 8.36
C MET A 264 -13.64 -3.82 7.02
N ARG A 265 -13.96 -3.08 5.96
CA ARG A 265 -14.26 -3.63 4.63
C ARG A 265 -13.08 -4.39 4.01
N PHE A 266 -13.39 -5.27 3.06
CA PHE A 266 -12.39 -5.97 2.28
C PHE A 266 -11.53 -5.00 1.45
N HIS A 267 -10.31 -5.44 1.16
CA HIS A 267 -9.40 -4.76 0.25
C HIS A 267 -9.22 -5.68 -0.95
N ALA A 268 -9.62 -5.21 -2.13
CA ALA A 268 -9.42 -5.97 -3.35
C ALA A 268 -7.96 -6.39 -3.51
N PRO A 269 -7.70 -7.57 -4.10
CA PRO A 269 -6.36 -7.95 -4.51
C PRO A 269 -5.79 -6.78 -5.30
N LYS A 270 -4.62 -6.28 -4.88
CA LYS A 270 -3.95 -5.24 -5.65
C LYS A 270 -3.57 -5.87 -6.97
N GLN A 271 -4.43 -5.77 -7.98
CA GLN A 271 -3.97 -5.76 -9.35
C GLN A 271 -2.91 -4.67 -9.35
N LEU A 272 -1.64 -5.07 -9.46
CA LEU A 272 -0.54 -4.13 -9.53
C LEU A 272 -0.94 -3.11 -10.59
N MET A 273 -1.30 -1.91 -10.14
CA MET A 273 -2.04 -0.98 -10.97
C MET A 273 -1.31 -0.89 -12.31
N LYS A 274 -1.97 -1.27 -13.41
CA LYS A 274 -1.44 -1.13 -14.77
C LYS A 274 -0.98 0.32 -15.05
N LEU A 275 -1.33 1.26 -14.19
CA LEU A 275 -0.81 2.63 -14.15
C LEU A 275 0.71 2.74 -14.02
N GLN A 276 1.43 1.74 -13.52
CA GLN A 276 2.90 1.74 -13.59
C GLN A 276 3.43 1.38 -15.00
N GLN A 277 2.62 0.75 -15.86
CA GLN A 277 2.99 0.38 -17.23
C GLN A 277 2.82 1.52 -18.24
N GLN A 278 1.97 2.50 -17.95
CA GLN A 278 1.68 3.56 -18.92
C GLN A 278 2.78 4.61 -18.89
N GLN A 279 3.24 5.02 -20.08
CA GLN A 279 4.04 6.24 -20.26
C GLN A 279 3.33 7.38 -19.54
N ILE A 280 3.84 7.77 -18.36
CA ILE A 280 3.36 8.94 -17.65
C ILE A 280 3.81 10.13 -18.50
N ASP A 281 2.87 10.73 -19.22
CA ASP A 281 3.16 11.93 -19.99
C ASP A 281 3.54 13.08 -19.06
N LYS A 282 4.21 14.10 -19.62
CA LYS A 282 4.66 15.27 -18.84
C LYS A 282 3.52 15.91 -18.03
N VAL A 283 2.29 15.89 -18.56
CA VAL A 283 1.10 16.43 -17.91
C VAL A 283 0.68 15.60 -16.69
N SER A 284 0.57 14.26 -16.83
CA SER A 284 0.30 13.36 -15.69
C SER A 284 1.33 13.51 -14.58
N LEU A 285 2.61 13.70 -14.95
CA LEU A 285 3.69 13.92 -14.01
C LEU A 285 3.55 15.29 -13.33
N GLY A 286 3.27 16.36 -14.09
CA GLY A 286 2.99 17.69 -13.55
C GLY A 286 1.83 17.71 -12.56
N ILE A 287 0.72 17.01 -12.86
CA ILE A 287 -0.44 16.88 -11.95
C ILE A 287 -0.09 16.08 -10.69
N SER A 288 0.74 15.05 -10.83
CA SER A 288 1.29 14.32 -9.67
C SER A 288 2.15 15.22 -8.78
N MET A 289 2.87 16.18 -9.36
CA MET A 289 3.64 17.18 -8.61
C MET A 289 2.73 18.20 -7.92
N ILE A 290 1.68 18.71 -8.58
CA ILE A 290 0.67 19.60 -7.96
C ILE A 290 0.06 18.93 -6.72
N ASN A 291 -0.38 17.68 -6.85
CA ASN A 291 -0.94 16.91 -5.75
C ASN A 291 0.02 16.72 -4.56
N GLU A 292 1.33 16.79 -4.78
CA GLU A 292 2.33 16.73 -3.71
C GLU A 292 2.57 18.11 -3.08
N LEU A 293 2.62 19.17 -3.90
CA LEU A 293 2.85 20.56 -3.47
C LEU A 293 1.76 21.08 -2.53
N VAL A 294 0.51 20.74 -2.78
CA VAL A 294 -0.66 21.13 -1.96
C VAL A 294 -0.64 20.49 -0.56
N LYS A 295 0.07 19.37 -0.38
CA LYS A 295 0.10 18.65 0.90
C LYS A 295 1.13 19.23 1.86
N CYS A 296 0.76 19.35 3.13
CA CYS A 296 1.67 19.74 4.21
C CYS A 296 2.69 18.61 4.50
N PRO A 297 4.00 18.90 4.57
CA PRO A 297 4.97 17.95 5.08
C PRO A 297 4.66 17.56 6.53
N LYS A 298 4.72 16.26 6.85
CA LYS A 298 4.45 15.77 8.21
C LYS A 298 5.34 16.42 9.26
N GLU A 299 6.62 16.68 8.92
CA GLU A 299 7.58 17.35 9.80
C GLU A 299 7.10 18.75 10.25
N LEU A 300 6.30 19.43 9.43
CA LEU A 300 5.66 20.70 9.74
C LEU A 300 4.33 20.49 10.48
N TYR A 301 3.45 19.63 9.95
CA TYR A 301 2.11 19.37 10.49
C TYR A 301 2.12 18.94 11.97
N ASP A 302 3.11 18.14 12.38
CA ASP A 302 3.25 17.66 13.76
C ASP A 302 3.57 18.79 14.77
N CYS A 303 3.96 19.99 14.30
CA CYS A 303 4.44 21.10 15.12
C CYS A 303 3.53 22.35 15.10
N ILE A 304 2.41 22.33 14.37
CA ILE A 304 1.48 23.47 14.26
C ILE A 304 0.26 23.32 15.18
N GLU A 305 -0.53 24.38 15.32
CA GLU A 305 -1.73 24.41 16.16
C GLU A 305 -2.87 23.60 15.57
N ASP A 306 -3.71 22.98 16.41
CA ASP A 306 -4.82 22.14 15.95
C ASP A 306 -5.86 22.94 15.14
N GLU A 307 -6.05 24.23 15.44
CA GLU A 307 -6.89 25.10 14.61
C GLU A 307 -6.29 25.31 13.21
N GLN A 308 -4.96 25.40 13.11
CA GLN A 308 -4.27 25.51 11.82
C GLN A 308 -4.21 24.18 11.07
N LYS A 309 -4.31 23.03 11.76
CA LYS A 309 -4.38 21.73 11.10
C LYS A 309 -5.65 21.55 10.28
N LYS A 310 -6.75 22.22 10.68
CA LYS A 310 -8.04 22.19 9.97
C LYS A 310 -7.94 22.62 8.51
N GLN A 311 -6.99 23.49 8.14
CA GLN A 311 -6.81 23.90 6.74
C GLN A 311 -6.35 22.75 5.82
N PHE A 312 -5.80 21.68 6.40
CA PHE A 312 -5.38 20.47 5.69
C PHE A 312 -6.42 19.35 5.76
N GLU A 313 -7.53 19.55 6.47
CA GLU A 313 -8.64 18.62 6.52
C GLU A 313 -9.56 18.88 5.32
N VAL A 314 -9.69 17.90 4.45
CA VAL A 314 -10.64 17.93 3.33
C VAL A 314 -11.90 17.26 3.82
N TYR A 315 -12.95 18.05 4.03
CA TYR A 315 -14.27 17.52 4.34
C TYR A 315 -14.99 17.16 3.03
N PRO A 316 -15.72 16.03 2.98
CA PRO A 316 -16.67 15.78 1.90
C PRO A 316 -17.67 16.94 1.79
N ASN A 317 -18.02 17.32 0.56
CA ASN A 317 -19.17 18.19 0.35
C ASN A 317 -20.43 17.43 0.75
N ALA A 318 -21.28 18.03 1.60
CA ALA A 318 -22.50 17.40 2.11
C ALA A 318 -23.55 17.08 1.01
N GLU A 319 -23.40 17.65 -0.18
CA GLU A 319 -24.35 17.52 -1.30
C GLU A 319 -24.01 16.38 -2.29
N THR A 320 -22.82 15.77 -2.19
CA THR A 320 -22.41 14.63 -3.02
C THR A 320 -22.33 13.36 -2.19
N VAL A 321 -22.84 12.23 -2.72
CA VAL A 321 -22.62 10.91 -2.11
C VAL A 321 -21.12 10.75 -1.89
N PRO A 322 -20.64 10.50 -0.67
CA PRO A 322 -19.20 10.38 -0.43
C PRO A 322 -18.66 9.18 -1.21
N ASP A 323 -18.08 9.43 -2.38
CA ASP A 323 -17.28 8.41 -3.09
C ASP A 323 -16.09 8.00 -2.21
N GLU A 324 -15.44 6.86 -2.51
CA GLU A 324 -14.39 6.25 -1.64
C GLU A 324 -13.29 7.19 -1.12
N GLN A 325 -13.04 8.29 -1.83
CA GLN A 325 -11.99 9.28 -1.57
C GLN A 325 -12.49 10.59 -0.95
N GLU A 326 -13.81 10.76 -0.80
CA GLU A 326 -14.45 11.86 -0.07
C GLU A 326 -14.60 11.54 1.43
N ALA A 327 -13.95 10.48 1.92
CA ALA A 327 -13.67 10.38 3.35
C ALA A 327 -12.84 11.61 3.78
N ILE A 328 -12.91 12.03 5.06
CA ILE A 328 -12.04 13.11 5.56
C ILE A 328 -10.59 12.78 5.18
N GLY A 329 -10.05 13.53 4.22
CA GLY A 329 -8.71 13.33 3.71
C GLY A 329 -7.83 14.39 4.31
N GLU A 330 -6.74 14.01 4.95
CA GLU A 330 -5.73 14.98 5.35
C GLU A 330 -4.78 15.22 4.17
N LEU A 331 -4.60 16.48 3.77
CA LEU A 331 -3.59 16.90 2.80
C LEU A 331 -2.20 16.89 3.47
N ILE A 332 -1.74 15.71 3.87
CA ILE A 332 -0.47 15.48 4.56
C ILE A 332 0.40 14.50 3.78
N ARG A 333 1.71 14.76 3.76
CA ARG A 333 2.71 13.87 3.19
C ARG A 333 3.15 12.82 4.20
N TYR A 334 2.67 11.58 4.02
CA TYR A 334 3.07 10.44 4.86
C TYR A 334 4.39 9.79 4.42
N LYS A 335 4.69 9.84 3.12
CA LYS A 335 5.94 9.38 2.52
C LYS A 335 6.44 10.46 1.59
N ASP A 336 7.75 10.69 1.58
CA ASP A 336 8.37 11.58 0.61
C ASP A 336 8.31 10.96 -0.78
N ARG A 337 7.68 11.66 -1.72
CA ARG A 337 7.62 11.26 -3.13
C ARG A 337 8.55 12.10 -4.01
N TYR A 338 9.29 13.05 -3.41
CA TYR A 338 10.17 13.95 -4.14
C TYR A 338 11.17 13.21 -5.02
N GLU A 339 11.89 12.23 -4.46
CA GLU A 339 12.96 11.54 -5.20
C GLU A 339 12.38 10.83 -6.44
N ILE A 340 11.25 10.14 -6.29
CA ILE A 340 10.60 9.41 -7.39
C ILE A 340 10.08 10.37 -8.47
N LEU A 341 9.41 11.46 -8.07
CA LEU A 341 8.86 12.44 -9.02
C LEU A 341 9.97 13.18 -9.76
N MET A 342 11.06 13.53 -9.06
CA MET A 342 12.15 14.29 -9.64
C MET A 342 13.02 13.43 -10.57
N LEU A 343 13.29 12.17 -10.22
CA LEU A 343 13.99 11.25 -11.13
C LEU A 343 13.21 11.05 -12.43
N LYS A 344 11.88 10.87 -12.36
CA LYS A 344 11.02 10.82 -13.56
C LYS A 344 11.08 12.11 -14.37
N ALA A 345 11.10 13.27 -13.72
CA ALA A 345 11.19 14.56 -14.39
C ALA A 345 12.52 14.73 -15.12
N LEU A 346 13.62 14.33 -14.47
CA LEU A 346 14.96 14.37 -15.04
C LEU A 346 15.11 13.45 -16.26
N GLU A 347 14.40 12.33 -16.35
CA GLU A 347 14.40 11.50 -17.56
C GLU A 347 13.88 12.26 -18.82
N HIS A 348 13.08 13.30 -18.63
CA HIS A 348 12.64 14.20 -19.70
C HIS A 348 13.65 15.33 -20.02
N SER A 349 14.70 15.50 -19.21
CA SER A 349 15.78 16.46 -19.50
C SER A 349 16.71 15.95 -20.59
N SER A 350 17.11 16.86 -21.47
CA SER A 350 18.20 16.68 -22.42
C SER A 350 19.55 16.40 -21.74
N GLU A 351 19.81 16.97 -20.56
CA GLU A 351 21.04 16.73 -19.78
C GLU A 351 21.16 15.28 -19.28
N CYS A 352 20.02 14.61 -19.10
CA CYS A 352 19.96 13.25 -18.57
C CYS A 352 19.59 12.23 -19.66
N LYS A 353 19.82 12.55 -20.95
CA LYS A 353 19.43 11.69 -22.08
C LYS A 353 20.00 10.27 -21.94
N ASN A 354 21.30 10.19 -21.65
CA ASN A 354 22.06 8.94 -21.54
C ASN A 354 22.32 8.56 -20.06
N MET A 355 21.55 9.14 -19.15
CA MET A 355 21.65 8.93 -17.71
C MET A 355 20.80 7.72 -17.31
N GLY A 356 21.43 6.62 -16.91
CA GLY A 356 20.76 5.46 -16.34
C GLY A 356 20.64 5.59 -14.82
N PHE A 357 19.42 5.52 -14.30
CA PHE A 357 19.19 5.41 -12.86
C PHE A 357 19.14 3.96 -12.43
N TYR A 358 19.51 3.68 -11.19
CA TYR A 358 19.49 2.33 -10.64
C TYR A 358 18.05 1.82 -10.45
N LEU A 359 17.72 0.72 -11.13
CA LEU A 359 16.38 0.12 -11.17
C LEU A 359 16.40 -1.29 -10.55
N SER A 360 15.36 -1.62 -9.79
CA SER A 360 15.00 -2.98 -9.45
C SER A 360 14.17 -3.54 -10.59
N LEU A 361 14.59 -4.68 -11.14
CA LEU A 361 13.97 -5.37 -12.27
C LEU A 361 13.29 -6.68 -11.83
N GLY A 362 13.24 -6.95 -10.53
CA GLY A 362 12.61 -8.14 -9.96
C GLY A 362 13.59 -9.09 -9.33
N LYS A 363 13.27 -10.39 -9.36
CA LYS A 363 14.05 -11.45 -8.74
C LYS A 363 14.15 -12.64 -9.71
N CYS A 364 15.33 -13.22 -9.83
CA CYS A 364 15.56 -14.47 -10.52
C CYS A 364 15.66 -15.61 -9.49
N TYR A 365 14.88 -16.66 -9.71
CA TYR A 365 14.84 -17.87 -8.91
C TYR A 365 15.62 -18.92 -9.68
N MET A 366 16.82 -19.24 -9.22
CA MET A 366 17.76 -20.06 -10.00
C MET A 366 17.65 -21.56 -9.73
N LYS A 367 17.30 -21.93 -8.50
CA LYS A 367 17.24 -23.34 -8.09
C LYS A 367 16.22 -23.51 -7.00
N CYS A 368 15.39 -24.55 -7.14
CA CYS A 368 14.52 -25.07 -6.10
C CYS A 368 15.06 -26.44 -5.64
N TYR A 369 15.00 -26.71 -4.33
CA TYR A 369 15.23 -28.04 -3.78
C TYR A 369 14.54 -28.17 -2.43
N GLU A 370 14.08 -29.37 -2.12
CA GLU A 370 13.48 -29.70 -0.83
C GLU A 370 14.50 -29.51 0.30
N LYS A 371 14.09 -28.82 1.37
CA LYS A 371 14.91 -28.58 2.55
C LYS A 371 14.10 -28.81 3.82
N HIS A 372 14.65 -29.64 4.70
CA HIS A 372 14.16 -29.78 6.07
C HIS A 372 14.57 -28.56 6.90
N TYR A 373 13.58 -27.87 7.47
CA TYR A 373 13.76 -26.70 8.31
C TYR A 373 13.88 -27.06 9.80
N ILE A 374 14.32 -26.07 10.58
CA ILE A 374 14.59 -26.20 12.01
C ILE A 374 13.32 -26.38 12.87
N ASP A 375 12.15 -26.02 12.35
CA ASP A 375 10.83 -26.25 12.96
C ASP A 375 10.31 -27.67 12.72
N GLY A 376 11.02 -28.47 11.92
CA GLY A 376 10.65 -29.83 11.56
C GLY A 376 9.72 -29.91 10.36
N THR A 377 9.39 -28.78 9.71
CA THR A 377 8.68 -28.80 8.44
C THR A 377 9.66 -29.05 7.30
N THR A 378 9.16 -29.62 6.22
CA THR A 378 9.90 -29.76 4.97
C THR A 378 9.29 -28.84 3.95
N ASP A 379 10.13 -28.13 3.21
CA ASP A 379 9.65 -27.14 2.26
C ASP A 379 10.65 -26.93 1.12
N ASN A 380 10.16 -26.36 0.03
CA ASN A 380 10.96 -26.05 -1.14
C ASN A 380 11.79 -24.78 -0.88
N ARG A 381 13.12 -24.91 -0.90
CA ARG A 381 14.03 -23.78 -0.77
C ARG A 381 14.43 -23.25 -2.13
N TYR A 382 14.18 -21.96 -2.32
CA TYR A 382 14.60 -21.21 -3.50
C TYR A 382 15.92 -20.47 -3.29
N ILE A 383 16.79 -20.54 -4.29
CA ILE A 383 17.94 -19.65 -4.43
C ILE A 383 17.50 -18.44 -5.26
N VAL A 384 17.30 -17.32 -4.58
CA VAL A 384 16.76 -16.08 -5.15
C VAL A 384 17.86 -15.03 -5.29
N HIS A 385 18.01 -14.48 -6.49
CA HIS A 385 18.89 -13.37 -6.80
C HIS A 385 18.08 -12.13 -7.18
N PRO A 386 18.19 -11.00 -6.46
CA PRO A 386 17.56 -9.76 -6.90
C PRO A 386 18.20 -9.29 -8.20
N LEU A 387 17.37 -8.82 -9.13
CA LEU A 387 17.78 -8.30 -10.42
C LEU A 387 17.79 -6.79 -10.39
N TYR A 388 18.93 -6.20 -10.71
CA TYR A 388 19.08 -4.76 -10.82
C TYR A 388 19.64 -4.37 -12.17
N GLY A 389 19.20 -3.24 -12.70
CA GLY A 389 19.70 -2.68 -13.96
C GLY A 389 19.84 -1.17 -13.89
N PHE A 390 20.28 -0.58 -15.00
CA PHE A 390 20.35 0.87 -15.16
C PHE A 390 19.59 1.30 -16.39
N GLY A 391 18.67 2.24 -16.24
CA GLY A 391 17.82 2.66 -17.35
C GLY A 391 16.91 3.80 -17.00
N ARG A 392 16.07 4.15 -17.97
CA ARG A 392 14.92 5.02 -17.80
C ARG A 392 13.72 4.17 -17.42
N LEU A 393 12.96 4.58 -16.42
CA LEU A 393 11.81 3.82 -15.95
C LEU A 393 10.76 3.61 -17.06
N GLN A 394 10.57 4.60 -17.93
CA GLN A 394 9.63 4.55 -19.06
C GLN A 394 10.01 3.49 -20.10
N ASN A 395 11.30 3.42 -20.45
CA ASN A 395 11.82 2.45 -21.42
C ASN A 395 11.85 1.06 -20.79
N ALA A 396 12.34 0.96 -19.55
CA ALA A 396 12.35 -0.29 -18.81
C ALA A 396 10.93 -0.87 -18.71
N SER A 397 9.87 -0.10 -18.48
CA SER A 397 8.52 -0.68 -18.37
C SER A 397 8.01 -1.33 -19.68
N THR A 398 8.41 -0.81 -20.84
CA THR A 398 8.01 -1.35 -22.16
C THR A 398 8.95 -2.45 -22.64
N ASP A 399 10.27 -2.21 -22.50
CA ASP A 399 11.33 -3.08 -23.02
C ASP A 399 11.61 -4.26 -22.08
N HIS A 400 11.31 -4.15 -20.77
CA HIS A 400 11.60 -5.20 -19.78
C HIS A 400 10.82 -6.48 -20.05
N LYS A 401 9.56 -6.39 -20.49
CA LYS A 401 8.78 -7.58 -20.89
C LYS A 401 9.43 -8.30 -22.07
N ASN A 402 9.87 -7.55 -23.08
CA ASN A 402 10.51 -8.08 -24.28
C ASN A 402 11.92 -8.65 -23.99
N HIS A 403 12.71 -7.98 -23.15
CA HIS A 403 14.03 -8.47 -22.75
C HIS A 403 13.95 -9.70 -21.85
N LEU A 404 12.97 -9.75 -20.94
CA LEU A 404 12.73 -10.94 -20.15
C LEU A 404 12.20 -12.10 -21.01
N SER A 405 11.46 -11.84 -22.10
CA SER A 405 10.94 -12.90 -22.98
C SER A 405 12.03 -13.49 -23.85
N SER A 406 12.87 -12.64 -24.45
CA SER A 406 14.04 -13.11 -25.19
C SER A 406 15.01 -13.89 -24.28
N PHE A 407 15.15 -13.49 -23.02
CA PHE A 407 15.96 -14.23 -22.05
C PHE A 407 15.31 -15.55 -21.61
N GLY A 408 13.98 -15.58 -21.48
CA GLY A 408 13.21 -16.80 -21.28
C GLY A 408 13.43 -17.82 -22.41
N GLU A 409 13.70 -17.36 -23.63
CA GLU A 409 14.04 -18.17 -24.81
C GLU A 409 15.53 -18.61 -24.84
N GLU A 410 16.48 -17.76 -24.44
CA GLU A 410 17.91 -18.15 -24.34
C GLU A 410 18.18 -19.20 -23.24
N LEU A 411 17.46 -19.11 -22.12
CA LEU A 411 17.49 -20.14 -21.07
C LEU A 411 16.99 -21.51 -21.59
N GLN A 412 16.03 -21.54 -22.53
CA GLN A 412 15.49 -22.76 -23.13
C GLN A 412 16.54 -23.50 -23.97
N THR A 413 17.37 -22.76 -24.71
CA THR A 413 18.32 -23.34 -25.67
C THR A 413 19.58 -23.92 -25.00
N HIS A 414 19.99 -23.42 -23.83
CA HIS A 414 21.22 -23.85 -23.17
C HIS A 414 21.04 -24.90 -22.08
N SER A 415 19.83 -25.14 -21.60
CA SER A 415 19.59 -26.00 -20.43
C SER A 415 18.87 -27.33 -20.71
N GLN A 416 18.34 -27.56 -21.92
CA GLN A 416 17.39 -28.66 -22.20
C GLN A 416 16.19 -28.68 -21.23
N LEU A 417 15.92 -27.58 -20.52
CA LEU A 417 14.82 -27.46 -19.56
C LEU A 417 13.59 -26.82 -20.23
N PRO A 418 12.36 -27.18 -19.80
CA PRO A 418 11.15 -26.58 -20.32
C PRO A 418 11.05 -25.09 -19.94
N VAL A 419 10.27 -24.35 -20.74
CA VAL A 419 10.06 -22.89 -20.78
C VAL A 419 10.23 -22.17 -19.43
N CYS A 420 11.00 -21.09 -19.41
CA CYS A 420 11.02 -20.12 -18.31
C CYS A 420 9.66 -19.43 -18.20
N HIS A 421 8.89 -19.76 -17.19
CA HIS A 421 7.58 -19.16 -17.00
C HIS A 421 7.75 -17.78 -16.35
N PHE A 422 7.12 -16.78 -16.95
CA PHE A 422 6.87 -15.51 -16.29
C PHE A 422 5.88 -15.76 -15.17
N ALA A 423 6.36 -15.65 -13.95
CA ALA A 423 5.58 -15.89 -12.76
C ALA A 423 5.47 -14.54 -12.05
N THR A 424 4.28 -14.06 -11.67
CA THR A 424 4.18 -12.85 -10.82
C THR A 424 4.99 -13.06 -9.53
N GLU A 425 5.39 -12.03 -8.78
CA GLU A 425 6.06 -12.26 -7.47
C GLU A 425 5.29 -13.27 -6.58
N ASP A 426 3.97 -13.35 -6.77
CA ASP A 426 3.07 -14.31 -6.12
C ASP A 426 3.03 -15.69 -6.80
N ASP A 427 3.47 -15.87 -8.04
CA ASP A 427 3.64 -17.20 -8.67
C ASP A 427 5.10 -17.72 -8.50
N ALA A 428 6.03 -16.77 -8.36
CA ALA A 428 7.46 -16.93 -8.45
C ALA A 428 8.12 -17.33 -7.12
N ALA A 429 7.39 -17.51 -6.02
CA ALA A 429 8.02 -17.98 -4.79
C ALA A 429 7.99 -19.49 -4.62
N ASP A 430 7.13 -20.19 -5.38
CA ASP A 430 6.66 -21.51 -4.96
C ASP A 430 6.46 -22.51 -6.09
N SER A 431 6.86 -22.26 -7.35
CA SER A 431 6.92 -23.32 -8.37
C SER A 431 8.10 -24.26 -8.06
N PRO A 432 7.92 -25.53 -7.67
CA PRO A 432 9.01 -26.47 -7.44
C PRO A 432 9.57 -27.05 -8.74
N THR A 433 9.48 -26.29 -9.83
CA THR A 433 10.34 -26.51 -10.98
C THR A 433 11.80 -26.46 -10.54
N SER A 434 12.55 -27.51 -10.86
CA SER A 434 14.02 -27.45 -10.94
C SER A 434 14.51 -26.38 -11.93
N VAL A 435 13.60 -25.85 -12.76
CA VAL A 435 13.82 -24.83 -13.78
C VAL A 435 13.91 -23.42 -13.18
N PRO A 436 14.95 -22.64 -13.53
CA PRO A 436 15.03 -21.23 -13.20
C PRO A 436 13.90 -20.39 -13.80
N TYR A 437 13.43 -19.35 -13.09
CA TYR A 437 12.48 -18.37 -13.64
C TYR A 437 12.67 -16.98 -13.03
N ILE A 438 12.04 -15.96 -13.63
CA ILE A 438 12.12 -14.56 -13.17
C ILE A 438 10.73 -14.09 -12.74
N SER A 439 10.66 -13.39 -11.60
CA SER A 439 9.41 -12.78 -11.15
C SER A 439 9.01 -11.61 -12.05
N GLU A 440 7.77 -11.59 -12.53
CA GLU A 440 7.15 -10.41 -13.12
C GLU A 440 7.01 -9.36 -12.02
N SER A 441 7.81 -8.30 -12.13
CA SER A 441 7.79 -7.15 -11.24
C SER A 441 7.90 -5.89 -12.08
N TYR A 442 7.33 -4.79 -11.58
CA TYR A 442 7.48 -3.50 -12.26
C TYR A 442 8.83 -2.89 -11.91
N PRO A 443 9.57 -2.39 -12.91
CA PRO A 443 10.76 -1.62 -12.67
C PRO A 443 10.49 -0.50 -11.66
N SER A 444 11.39 -0.33 -10.70
CA SER A 444 11.28 0.75 -9.70
C SER A 444 12.65 1.27 -9.31
N TYR A 445 12.75 2.57 -9.01
CA TYR A 445 14.03 3.15 -8.58
C TYR A 445 14.49 2.57 -7.26
N VAL A 446 15.78 2.27 -7.16
CA VAL A 446 16.42 1.76 -5.95
C VAL A 446 17.27 2.86 -5.32
N LEU A 447 16.90 3.24 -4.10
CA LEU A 447 17.72 4.09 -3.25
C LEU A 447 18.51 3.21 -2.29
N ASN A 448 19.84 3.31 -2.34
CA ASN A 448 20.71 2.62 -1.39
C ASN A 448 20.99 3.55 -0.19
N ASN A 449 20.25 3.36 0.90
CA ASN A 449 20.19 4.27 2.04
C ASN A 449 19.71 5.67 1.62
N ASN A 450 20.65 6.61 1.43
CA ASN A 450 20.39 7.99 1.01
C ASN A 450 21.11 8.32 -0.31
N ASN A 451 21.49 7.31 -1.10
CA ASN A 451 22.22 7.50 -2.34
C ASN A 451 21.45 6.93 -3.54
N ILE A 452 21.56 7.64 -4.66
CA ILE A 452 21.01 7.32 -5.97
C ILE A 452 22.16 6.73 -6.79
N GLY A 453 21.96 5.53 -7.32
CA GLY A 453 22.93 4.89 -8.21
C GLY A 453 22.78 5.45 -9.62
N ILE A 454 23.91 5.79 -10.22
CA ILE A 454 23.98 6.47 -11.51
C ILE A 454 24.98 5.74 -12.41
N LYS A 455 24.60 5.57 -13.69
CA LYS A 455 25.46 4.98 -14.73
C LYS A 455 25.24 5.62 -16.08
N TRP A 456 26.30 5.88 -16.84
CA TRP A 456 26.21 6.43 -18.19
C TRP A 456 26.00 5.31 -19.22
N LEU A 457 24.87 5.37 -19.92
CA LEU A 457 24.50 4.39 -20.93
C LEU A 457 25.05 4.79 -22.30
N ASN A 458 25.41 3.79 -23.10
CA ASN A 458 25.83 4.00 -24.48
C ASN A 458 24.64 4.41 -25.35
N SER A 459 24.86 5.22 -26.39
CA SER A 459 23.80 5.74 -27.26
C SER A 459 22.93 4.67 -27.95
N SER A 460 23.46 3.44 -28.07
CA SER A 460 22.76 2.27 -28.63
C SER A 460 21.92 1.49 -27.62
N GLU A 461 22.23 1.58 -26.32
CA GLU A 461 21.59 0.80 -25.26
C GLU A 461 20.67 1.68 -24.43
N LYS A 462 19.36 1.41 -24.46
CA LYS A 462 18.37 2.20 -23.70
C LYS A 462 18.31 1.84 -22.21
N THR A 463 18.71 0.62 -21.87
CA THR A 463 18.73 0.04 -20.52
C THR A 463 19.82 -1.03 -20.47
N GLU A 464 20.62 -1.05 -19.41
CA GLU A 464 21.57 -2.12 -19.11
C GLU A 464 20.95 -3.13 -18.14
N TYR A 465 20.91 -4.39 -18.59
CA TYR A 465 20.32 -5.50 -17.86
C TYR A 465 21.40 -6.35 -17.15
N PRO A 466 21.04 -7.12 -16.11
CA PRO A 466 21.90 -8.14 -15.53
C PRO A 466 22.44 -9.10 -16.59
N ASN A 467 23.70 -9.52 -16.43
CA ASN A 467 24.27 -10.61 -17.20
C ASN A 467 24.10 -11.93 -16.43
N PHE A 468 23.69 -12.97 -17.14
CA PHE A 468 23.41 -14.29 -16.57
C PHE A 468 24.43 -15.29 -17.10
N ASN A 469 25.31 -15.78 -16.22
CA ASN A 469 26.22 -16.86 -16.58
C ASN A 469 25.61 -18.19 -16.12
N LEU A 470 24.92 -18.85 -17.05
CA LEU A 470 24.19 -20.10 -16.80
C LEU A 470 25.13 -21.28 -16.48
N ASN A 471 26.36 -21.28 -17.01
CA ASN A 471 27.34 -22.33 -16.76
C ASN A 471 27.80 -22.39 -15.29
N GLU A 472 27.76 -21.25 -14.58
CA GLU A 472 28.15 -21.16 -13.17
C GLU A 472 26.96 -21.00 -12.20
N GLY A 473 25.73 -20.88 -12.72
CA GLY A 473 24.55 -20.58 -11.91
C GLY A 473 24.64 -19.23 -11.17
N LYS A 474 25.30 -18.23 -11.76
CA LYS A 474 25.50 -16.90 -11.16
C LYS A 474 24.83 -15.80 -11.99
N VAL A 475 24.17 -14.89 -11.29
CA VAL A 475 23.63 -13.65 -11.84
C VAL A 475 24.56 -12.48 -11.47
N SER A 476 25.07 -11.78 -12.47
CA SER A 476 25.89 -10.58 -12.30
C SER A 476 25.08 -9.35 -12.65
N CYS A 477 24.69 -8.57 -11.65
CA CYS A 477 24.03 -7.29 -11.88
C CYS A 477 25.06 -6.19 -12.17
N PRO A 478 24.78 -5.26 -13.09
CA PRO A 478 25.61 -4.08 -13.27
C PRO A 478 25.74 -3.28 -11.97
N THR A 479 26.92 -2.73 -11.74
CA THR A 479 27.19 -1.82 -10.62
C THR A 479 27.12 -0.36 -11.09
N PRO A 480 26.76 0.59 -10.21
CA PRO A 480 26.80 2.00 -10.57
C PRO A 480 28.21 2.46 -10.94
N ASP A 481 28.32 3.52 -11.72
CA ASP A 481 29.58 4.26 -11.83
C ASP A 481 29.74 5.16 -10.59
N TYR A 482 28.62 5.78 -10.19
CA TYR A 482 28.58 6.79 -9.13
C TYR A 482 27.40 6.58 -8.16
N TRP A 483 27.64 6.89 -6.89
CA TRP A 483 26.61 7.06 -5.87
C TRP A 483 26.43 8.55 -5.56
N LEU A 484 25.30 9.12 -5.96
CA LEU A 484 24.93 10.50 -5.66
C LEU A 484 24.07 10.58 -4.40
N SER A 485 24.48 11.36 -3.41
CA SER A 485 23.62 11.64 -2.24
C SER A 485 22.30 12.27 -2.69
N LYS A 486 21.16 11.75 -2.20
CA LYS A 486 19.82 12.27 -2.52
C LYS A 486 19.63 13.74 -2.15
N TYR A 487 20.43 14.26 -1.24
CA TYR A 487 20.41 15.66 -0.86
C TYR A 487 21.12 16.59 -1.86
N GLU A 488 21.85 16.06 -2.84
CA GLU A 488 22.34 16.81 -4.02
C GLU A 488 21.29 16.85 -5.15
N LEU A 489 20.28 15.96 -5.11
CA LEU A 489 19.24 15.89 -6.14
C LEU A 489 18.55 17.24 -6.40
N PRO A 490 18.19 18.06 -5.39
CA PRO A 490 17.59 19.37 -5.67
C PRO A 490 18.51 20.32 -6.44
N ALA A 491 19.82 20.29 -6.17
CA ALA A 491 20.78 21.13 -6.87
C ALA A 491 20.96 20.65 -8.32
N MET A 492 21.09 19.33 -8.53
CA MET A 492 21.15 18.72 -9.86
C MET A 492 19.89 19.02 -10.68
N ALA A 493 18.71 18.84 -10.07
CA ALA A 493 17.42 19.11 -10.69
C ALA A 493 17.23 20.58 -11.05
N PHE A 494 17.69 21.49 -10.19
CA PHE A 494 17.64 22.91 -10.48
C PHE A 494 18.59 23.31 -11.61
N TYR A 495 19.81 22.77 -11.62
CA TYR A 495 20.76 23.01 -12.70
C TYR A 495 20.23 22.52 -14.05
N ALA A 496 19.68 21.29 -14.09
CA ALA A 496 19.00 20.76 -15.27
C ALA A 496 17.86 21.68 -15.73
N TYR A 497 16.99 22.09 -14.81
CA TYR A 497 15.91 23.04 -15.12
C TYR A 497 16.42 24.36 -15.71
N LEU A 498 17.49 24.95 -15.14
CA LEU A 498 18.07 26.19 -15.66
C LEU A 498 18.54 26.00 -17.11
N LYS A 499 19.22 24.88 -17.42
CA LYS A 499 19.68 24.58 -18.78
C LYS A 499 18.54 24.36 -19.76
N GLU A 500 17.43 23.73 -19.35
CA GLU A 500 16.24 23.60 -20.21
C GLU A 500 15.56 24.95 -20.43
N LYS A 501 15.28 25.69 -19.36
CA LYS A 501 14.51 26.94 -19.41
C LYS A 501 15.30 28.08 -20.08
N HIS A 502 16.61 28.13 -19.87
CA HIS A 502 17.51 29.18 -20.35
C HIS A 502 18.53 28.66 -21.37
N LYS A 503 18.13 27.67 -22.18
CA LYS A 503 19.00 26.97 -23.14
C LYS A 503 19.87 27.89 -23.99
N ASN A 504 19.31 29.00 -24.49
CA ASN A 504 20.04 29.96 -25.32
C ASN A 504 21.16 30.71 -24.56
N LYS A 505 21.00 30.95 -23.25
CA LYS A 505 22.00 31.66 -22.43
C LYS A 505 23.03 30.73 -21.79
N LEU A 506 22.68 29.45 -21.63
CA LEU A 506 23.49 28.46 -20.90
C LEU A 506 24.00 27.33 -21.82
N GLN A 507 24.02 27.52 -23.13
CA GLN A 507 24.46 26.50 -24.08
C GLN A 507 25.93 26.09 -23.86
N GLU A 508 26.79 27.04 -23.50
CA GLU A 508 28.23 26.80 -23.24
C GLU A 508 28.52 26.28 -21.83
N TYR A 509 27.50 26.18 -20.96
CA TYR A 509 27.69 25.69 -19.61
C TYR A 509 27.88 24.18 -19.58
N PRO A 510 28.75 23.66 -18.69
CA PRO A 510 29.12 22.25 -18.67
C PRO A 510 27.90 21.33 -18.48
N SER A 511 27.97 20.13 -19.03
CA SER A 511 26.94 19.12 -18.83
C SER A 511 26.95 18.56 -17.40
N ILE A 512 25.85 17.98 -16.94
CA ILE A 512 25.82 17.27 -15.64
C ILE A 512 26.89 16.19 -15.57
N LYS A 513 27.11 15.48 -16.68
CA LYS A 513 28.16 14.46 -16.81
C LYS A 513 29.55 15.06 -16.55
N GLU A 514 29.89 16.17 -17.22
CA GLU A 514 31.18 16.84 -17.03
C GLU A 514 31.40 17.26 -15.57
N LEU A 515 30.37 17.80 -14.91
CA LEU A 515 30.49 18.22 -13.50
C LEU A 515 30.70 17.05 -12.54
N ILE A 516 30.08 15.91 -12.82
CA ILE A 516 30.26 14.69 -12.04
C ILE A 516 31.67 14.12 -12.28
N ASP A 517 32.10 14.02 -13.54
CA ASP A 517 33.41 13.48 -13.90
C ASP A 517 34.57 14.36 -13.38
N GLN A 518 34.36 15.68 -13.21
CA GLN A 518 35.32 16.61 -12.62
C GLN A 518 35.36 16.58 -11.08
N SER A 519 34.39 15.94 -10.43
CA SER A 519 34.29 15.94 -8.96
C SER A 519 35.25 14.92 -8.32
N GLN A 520 35.95 15.34 -7.25
CA GLN A 520 36.86 14.44 -6.53
C GLN A 520 36.09 13.51 -5.58
N PRO A 521 36.43 12.21 -5.50
CA PRO A 521 35.77 11.27 -4.59
C PRO A 521 35.96 11.68 -3.12
N GLU A 522 34.95 11.43 -2.28
CA GLU A 522 35.10 11.59 -0.83
C GLU A 522 36.14 10.57 -0.30
N ASN A 523 37.38 11.01 -0.08
CA ASN A 523 38.35 10.24 0.68
C ASN A 523 37.78 10.02 2.09
N THR A 524 37.40 8.79 2.41
CA THR A 524 36.94 8.39 3.72
C THR A 524 38.05 8.64 4.74
N LYS A 525 38.03 9.81 5.39
CA LYS A 525 38.97 10.18 6.45
C LYS A 525 38.84 9.16 7.58
N THR A 526 39.77 8.20 7.60
CA THR A 526 39.84 7.18 8.63
C THR A 526 40.31 7.85 9.93
N SER A 527 39.36 8.27 10.75
CA SER A 527 39.61 8.80 12.09
C SER A 527 40.44 7.82 12.91
N SER A 528 41.62 8.27 13.38
CA SER A 528 42.54 7.58 14.29
C SER A 528 41.90 7.32 15.68
N LYS A 529 40.94 6.41 15.75
CA LYS A 529 40.42 5.82 17.00
C LYS A 529 40.87 4.36 17.06
N THR A 530 41.49 3.96 18.17
CA THR A 530 41.91 2.57 18.41
C THR A 530 40.72 1.61 18.39
N ILE A 531 40.92 0.38 17.94
CA ILE A 531 39.85 -0.65 17.83
C ILE A 531 39.13 -0.86 19.17
N LYS A 532 39.88 -0.86 20.28
CA LYS A 532 39.35 -1.00 21.64
C LYS A 532 38.31 0.09 21.97
N SER A 533 38.58 1.35 21.67
CA SER A 533 37.66 2.45 21.98
C SER A 533 36.40 2.40 21.11
N ARG A 534 36.53 2.00 19.83
CA ARG A 534 35.39 1.79 18.92
C ARG A 534 34.48 0.64 19.39
N LEU A 535 35.07 -0.43 19.94
CA LEU A 535 34.34 -1.56 20.50
C LEU A 535 33.60 -1.19 21.79
N GLU A 536 34.26 -0.47 22.70
CA GLU A 536 33.65 -0.01 23.95
C GLU A 536 32.45 0.92 23.70
N GLU A 537 32.61 1.90 22.81
CA GLU A 537 31.57 2.85 22.42
C GLU A 537 30.33 2.11 21.87
N ARG A 538 30.53 1.12 20.99
CA ARG A 538 29.44 0.30 20.45
C ARG A 538 28.73 -0.54 21.52
N LEU A 539 29.49 -1.21 22.38
CA LEU A 539 28.93 -2.04 23.47
C LEU A 539 28.04 -1.22 24.41
N LYS A 540 28.50 -0.02 24.81
CA LYS A 540 27.70 0.88 25.65
C LYS A 540 26.42 1.32 24.96
N THR A 541 26.47 1.65 23.66
CA THR A 541 25.26 1.98 22.87
C THR A 541 24.27 0.82 22.86
N TYR A 542 24.72 -0.42 22.62
CA TYR A 542 23.85 -1.60 22.62
C TYR A 542 23.20 -1.87 23.99
N LYS A 543 23.92 -1.63 25.09
CA LYS A 543 23.36 -1.72 26.45
C LYS A 543 22.23 -0.70 26.64
N VAL A 544 22.47 0.55 26.27
CA VAL A 544 21.49 1.64 26.39
C VAL A 544 20.25 1.34 25.55
N ASP A 545 20.43 0.86 24.33
CA ASP A 545 19.31 0.52 23.44
C ASP A 545 18.48 -0.65 24.00
N ALA A 546 19.12 -1.70 24.53
CA ALA A 546 18.43 -2.81 25.17
C ALA A 546 17.63 -2.35 26.42
N ALA A 547 18.22 -1.48 27.26
CA ALA A 547 17.55 -0.92 28.43
C ALA A 547 16.36 -0.02 28.07
N LYS A 548 16.48 0.80 27.02
CA LYS A 548 15.37 1.61 26.48
C LYS A 548 14.22 0.73 25.99
N LYS A 549 14.53 -0.35 25.24
CA LYS A 549 13.51 -1.30 24.77
C LYS A 549 12.82 -2.02 25.93
N LEU A 550 13.59 -2.48 26.92
CA LEU A 550 13.07 -3.12 28.13
C LEU A 550 12.07 -2.21 28.86
N LYS A 551 12.41 -0.94 29.07
CA LYS A 551 11.51 0.04 29.70
C LYS A 551 10.24 0.27 28.89
N ARG A 552 10.34 0.42 27.57
CA ARG A 552 9.17 0.60 26.68
C ARG A 552 8.21 -0.59 26.73
N LEU A 553 8.73 -1.82 26.72
CA LEU A 553 7.90 -3.03 26.77
C LEU A 553 7.23 -3.21 28.14
N ALA A 554 7.85 -2.73 29.22
CA ALA A 554 7.24 -2.71 30.54
C ALA A 554 6.11 -1.67 30.66
N GLU A 555 6.25 -0.51 30.00
CA GLU A 555 5.26 0.58 30.04
C GLU A 555 4.07 0.36 29.10
N LYS A 556 4.25 -0.36 27.99
CA LYS A 556 3.20 -0.62 26.97
C LYS A 556 3.27 -2.05 26.41
N PRO A 557 2.75 -3.07 27.14
CA PRO A 557 2.83 -4.46 26.71
C PRO A 557 1.98 -4.79 25.47
N ASP A 558 0.81 -4.16 25.30
CA ASP A 558 -0.20 -4.57 24.30
C ASP A 558 -0.17 -3.78 22.97
N GLY A 559 0.90 -3.03 22.70
CA GLY A 559 0.98 -2.11 21.54
C GLY A 559 1.85 -2.55 20.36
N VAL A 560 2.48 -3.74 20.40
CA VAL A 560 3.49 -4.14 19.40
C VAL A 560 3.01 -5.37 18.62
N GLN A 561 2.90 -5.25 17.29
CA GLN A 561 2.61 -6.37 16.39
C GLN A 561 3.59 -7.53 16.63
N SER A 562 3.07 -8.71 16.95
CA SER A 562 3.84 -9.92 17.27
C SER A 562 4.89 -10.26 16.20
N GLY A 563 4.54 -10.11 14.93
CA GLY A 563 5.46 -10.34 13.81
C GLY A 563 6.68 -9.41 13.76
N ARG A 564 6.52 -8.11 14.11
CA ARG A 564 7.65 -7.17 14.19
C ARG A 564 8.58 -7.53 15.35
N LEU A 565 7.99 -7.88 16.48
CA LEU A 565 8.72 -8.25 17.69
C LEU A 565 9.49 -9.56 17.48
N ALA A 566 8.90 -10.51 16.74
CA ALA A 566 9.55 -11.75 16.31
C ALA A 566 10.73 -11.52 15.35
N ASP A 567 10.58 -10.66 14.33
CA ASP A 567 11.69 -10.30 13.42
C ASP A 567 12.84 -9.63 14.19
N GLU A 568 12.53 -8.65 15.04
CA GLU A 568 13.54 -7.99 15.86
C GLU A 568 14.30 -8.98 16.77
N LEU A 569 13.58 -9.88 17.42
CA LEU A 569 14.18 -10.89 18.30
C LEU A 569 15.03 -11.90 17.51
N ALA A 570 14.52 -12.44 16.39
CA ALA A 570 15.27 -13.38 15.55
C ALA A 570 16.56 -12.76 15.00
N ARG A 571 16.51 -11.50 14.54
CA ARG A 571 17.72 -10.75 14.11
C ARG A 571 18.70 -10.60 15.25
N ASP A 572 18.23 -10.24 16.44
CA ASP A 572 19.12 -9.99 17.57
C ASP A 572 19.79 -11.26 18.09
N ILE A 573 19.07 -12.39 18.14
CA ILE A 573 19.61 -13.72 18.45
C ILE A 573 20.75 -14.05 17.49
N LEU A 574 20.53 -13.96 16.18
CA LEU A 574 21.55 -14.32 15.19
C LEU A 574 22.71 -13.32 15.12
N TRP A 575 22.44 -12.07 15.45
CA TRP A 575 23.45 -11.03 15.53
C TRP A 575 24.45 -11.28 16.68
N LEU A 576 23.96 -11.82 17.82
CA LEU A 576 24.79 -12.22 18.97
C LEU A 576 25.40 -13.62 18.86
N GLN A 577 24.86 -14.49 18.01
CA GLN A 577 25.45 -15.81 17.77
C GLN A 577 26.90 -15.67 17.29
N PRO A 578 27.88 -16.35 17.92
CA PRO A 578 29.24 -16.41 17.43
C PRO A 578 29.31 -17.22 16.13
N SER A 579 30.50 -17.30 15.55
CA SER A 579 30.79 -18.01 14.30
C SER A 579 32.29 -17.92 14.03
N SER A 580 32.83 -18.97 13.46
CA SER A 580 34.26 -19.13 13.27
C SER A 580 34.82 -18.12 12.26
N PRO A 581 36.00 -17.52 12.49
CA PRO A 581 36.70 -16.73 11.49
C PRO A 581 36.95 -17.48 10.18
N LYS A 582 37.14 -18.82 10.25
CA LYS A 582 37.36 -19.69 9.08
C LYS A 582 36.11 -19.86 8.23
N GLU A 583 34.95 -19.97 8.87
CA GLU A 583 33.66 -20.18 8.21
C GLU A 583 33.04 -18.88 7.68
N GLY A 584 33.54 -17.72 8.14
CA GLY A 584 33.12 -16.42 7.63
C GLY A 584 31.63 -16.09 7.82
N GLY A 585 30.91 -16.85 8.66
CA GLY A 585 29.46 -16.75 8.85
C GLY A 585 28.63 -17.86 8.19
N LYS A 586 29.24 -18.78 7.43
CA LYS A 586 28.56 -19.94 6.80
C LYS A 586 28.04 -20.97 7.82
N ASP A 587 28.57 -20.94 9.03
CA ASP A 587 28.20 -21.77 10.18
C ASP A 587 26.98 -21.26 10.97
N LYS A 588 26.30 -20.21 10.46
CA LYS A 588 25.06 -19.66 11.03
C LYS A 588 23.82 -20.11 10.25
N LEU A 589 22.64 -19.76 10.78
CA LEU A 589 21.37 -19.99 10.10
C LEU A 589 21.34 -19.42 8.68
N THR A 590 20.92 -20.26 7.74
CA THR A 590 20.53 -19.83 6.39
C THR A 590 19.26 -18.97 6.44
N GLY A 591 19.03 -18.14 5.41
CA GLY A 591 17.83 -17.29 5.32
C GLY A 591 16.49 -18.03 5.47
N ALA A 592 16.36 -19.25 4.95
CA ALA A 592 15.13 -20.02 5.10
C ALA A 592 14.89 -20.47 6.56
N ASN A 593 15.93 -20.96 7.24
CA ASN A 593 15.85 -21.29 8.68
C ASN A 593 15.63 -20.02 9.53
N PHE A 594 16.10 -18.84 9.09
CA PHE A 594 15.79 -17.56 9.73
C PHE A 594 14.28 -17.29 9.68
N GLN A 595 13.64 -17.47 8.53
CA GLN A 595 12.19 -17.28 8.36
C GLN A 595 11.40 -18.26 9.21
N ALA A 596 11.80 -19.53 9.26
CA ALA A 596 11.19 -20.53 10.14
C ALA A 596 11.28 -20.12 11.63
N LEU A 597 12.45 -19.64 12.07
CA LEU A 597 12.65 -19.12 13.43
C LEU A 597 11.73 -17.92 13.71
N GLN A 598 11.68 -16.95 12.79
CA GLN A 598 10.82 -15.77 12.92
C GLN A 598 9.35 -16.15 13.00
N TYR A 599 8.89 -17.07 12.15
CA TYR A 599 7.51 -17.56 12.14
C TYR A 599 7.14 -18.24 13.47
N ALA A 600 8.01 -19.12 13.97
CA ALA A 600 7.79 -19.79 15.25
C ALA A 600 7.71 -18.80 16.43
N LEU A 601 8.53 -17.75 16.40
CA LEU A 601 8.45 -16.66 17.39
C LEU A 601 7.17 -15.83 17.23
N ALA A 602 6.74 -15.52 16.01
CA ALA A 602 5.52 -14.75 15.77
C ALA A 602 4.26 -15.48 16.28
N ARG A 603 4.24 -16.82 16.18
CA ARG A 603 3.18 -17.71 16.67
C ARG A 603 3.51 -18.33 18.03
N TYR A 604 4.10 -17.53 18.91
CA TYR A 604 4.58 -17.99 20.22
C TYR A 604 3.55 -18.79 21.02
N GLY A 605 2.28 -18.37 21.04
CA GLY A 605 1.23 -19.05 21.79
C GLY A 605 1.07 -20.53 21.41
N PHE A 606 1.16 -20.83 20.11
CA PHE A 606 1.05 -22.20 19.58
C PHE A 606 2.38 -22.95 19.62
N MET A 607 3.50 -22.28 19.37
CA MET A 607 4.80 -22.93 19.18
C MET A 607 5.72 -22.91 20.43
N ARG A 608 5.26 -22.37 21.56
CA ARG A 608 6.08 -22.27 22.79
C ARG A 608 6.71 -23.59 23.23
N THR A 609 6.00 -24.71 23.06
CA THR A 609 6.46 -26.04 23.47
C THR A 609 7.54 -26.58 22.53
N THR A 610 7.53 -26.16 21.26
CA THR A 610 8.47 -26.62 20.23
C THR A 610 9.69 -25.70 20.08
N LEU A 611 9.63 -24.45 20.54
CA LEU A 611 10.72 -23.47 20.41
C LEU A 611 12.08 -23.94 20.97
N SER A 612 12.10 -24.65 22.10
CA SER A 612 13.35 -25.18 22.68
C SER A 612 14.03 -26.20 21.74
N ARG A 613 13.23 -27.03 21.06
CA ARG A 613 13.71 -27.93 20.01
C ARG A 613 14.26 -27.13 18.83
N ILE A 614 13.52 -26.11 18.38
CA ILE A 614 13.93 -25.23 17.27
C ILE A 614 15.29 -24.58 17.55
N PHE A 615 15.50 -24.04 18.75
CA PHE A 615 16.79 -23.43 19.12
C PHE A 615 17.94 -24.44 19.13
N THR A 616 17.68 -25.68 19.54
CA THR A 616 18.68 -26.75 19.54
C THR A 616 19.04 -27.16 18.12
N THR A 617 18.03 -27.43 17.27
CA THR A 617 18.24 -27.77 15.85
C THR A 617 18.91 -26.63 15.06
N ALA A 618 18.62 -25.38 15.44
CA ALA A 618 19.25 -24.19 14.88
C ALA A 618 20.71 -24.00 15.30
N GLY A 619 21.24 -24.83 16.22
CA GLY A 619 22.56 -24.63 16.80
C GLY A 619 22.67 -23.34 17.62
N LEU A 620 21.54 -22.80 18.09
CA LEU A 620 21.51 -21.64 18.98
C LEU A 620 21.75 -22.03 20.44
N ILE A 621 21.50 -23.30 20.78
CA ILE A 621 21.77 -23.90 22.10
C ILE A 621 22.53 -25.22 21.86
N GLY A 622 23.48 -25.54 22.74
CA GLY A 622 24.16 -26.84 22.74
C GLY A 622 25.18 -27.07 21.61
N SER A 623 25.52 -26.06 20.82
CA SER A 623 26.50 -26.14 19.73
C SER A 623 27.83 -25.43 20.06
N GLY A 624 28.88 -25.70 19.29
CA GLY A 624 30.19 -25.03 19.42
C GLY A 624 30.17 -23.52 19.11
N ASN A 625 29.11 -23.03 18.48
CA ASN A 625 28.86 -21.60 18.22
C ASN A 625 27.50 -21.14 18.77
N ALA A 626 27.06 -21.72 19.89
CA ALA A 626 25.79 -21.41 20.52
C ALA A 626 25.65 -19.93 20.92
N HIS A 627 24.40 -19.47 21.00
CA HIS A 627 24.09 -18.14 21.47
C HIS A 627 24.55 -17.95 22.93
N PRO A 628 25.10 -16.78 23.31
CA PRO A 628 25.83 -16.66 24.59
C PRO A 628 25.01 -16.80 25.89
N PHE A 629 23.68 -16.76 25.80
CA PHE A 629 22.79 -16.83 26.96
C PHE A 629 21.37 -17.33 26.64
N LEU A 630 21.10 -17.82 25.43
CA LEU A 630 19.74 -18.22 25.06
C LEU A 630 19.28 -19.46 25.86
N ASP A 631 20.23 -20.31 26.23
CA ASP A 631 20.07 -21.47 27.10
C ASP A 631 19.59 -21.15 28.53
N LYS A 632 19.73 -19.89 28.96
CA LYS A 632 19.35 -19.44 30.31
C LYS A 632 17.90 -19.02 30.43
N ILE A 633 17.17 -18.99 29.31
CA ILE A 633 15.75 -18.59 29.28
C ILE A 633 14.96 -19.67 28.56
N ASN A 634 14.04 -20.30 29.27
CA ASN A 634 13.16 -21.31 28.68
C ASN A 634 11.91 -20.62 28.11
N PRO A 635 11.58 -20.81 26.81
CA PRO A 635 10.34 -20.30 26.25
C PRO A 635 9.09 -20.78 26.98
N GLN A 636 9.09 -21.97 27.56
CA GLN A 636 7.88 -22.50 28.19
C GLN A 636 7.47 -21.76 29.48
N ASP A 637 8.40 -21.02 30.09
CA ASP A 637 8.17 -20.27 31.32
C ASP A 637 7.32 -19.00 31.09
N TYR A 638 7.06 -18.64 29.83
CA TYR A 638 6.36 -17.42 29.45
C TYR A 638 5.09 -17.72 28.64
N SER A 639 4.01 -17.00 28.93
CA SER A 639 2.72 -17.16 28.23
C SER A 639 2.64 -16.40 26.90
N LYS A 640 3.39 -15.30 26.77
CA LYS A 640 3.37 -14.40 25.61
C LYS A 640 4.78 -14.10 25.12
N LEU A 641 4.92 -13.83 23.81
CA LEU A 641 6.20 -13.44 23.19
C LEU A 641 6.81 -12.18 23.83
N THR A 642 5.98 -11.21 24.17
CA THR A 642 6.40 -9.96 24.81
C THR A 642 7.13 -10.23 26.13
N ALA A 643 6.59 -11.12 26.96
CA ALA A 643 7.19 -11.52 28.23
C ALA A 643 8.52 -12.26 28.02
N TYR A 644 8.57 -13.17 27.03
CA TYR A 644 9.81 -13.84 26.65
C TYR A 644 10.89 -12.86 26.17
N TYR A 645 10.52 -11.87 25.35
CA TYR A 645 11.46 -10.86 24.87
C TYR A 645 12.01 -9.98 26.00
N VAL A 646 11.16 -9.64 26.98
CA VAL A 646 11.60 -8.96 28.21
C VAL A 646 12.65 -9.79 28.96
N GLY A 647 12.42 -11.10 29.13
CA GLY A 647 13.40 -12.03 29.71
C GLY A 647 14.73 -12.05 28.94
N TYR A 648 14.66 -12.11 27.61
CA TYR A 648 15.81 -12.05 26.72
C TYR A 648 16.61 -10.73 26.84
N LEU A 649 15.94 -9.57 26.87
CA LEU A 649 16.61 -8.27 26.99
C LEU A 649 17.34 -8.12 28.33
N LYS A 650 16.80 -8.66 29.43
CA LYS A 650 17.48 -8.69 30.73
C LYS A 650 18.80 -9.47 30.65
N GLN A 651 18.78 -10.66 30.05
CA GLN A 651 20.01 -11.46 29.87
C GLN A 651 21.01 -10.80 28.91
N LYS A 652 20.52 -10.12 27.87
CA LYS A 652 21.38 -9.35 26.95
C LYS A 652 22.17 -8.26 27.66
N ILE A 653 21.53 -7.50 28.56
CA ILE A 653 22.21 -6.46 29.35
C ILE A 653 23.31 -7.09 30.21
N VAL A 654 23.00 -8.17 30.93
CA VAL A 654 23.97 -8.91 31.76
C VAL A 654 25.16 -9.41 30.92
N TYR A 655 24.89 -9.92 29.72
CA TYR A 655 25.95 -10.36 28.81
C TYR A 655 26.86 -9.21 28.36
N ILE A 656 26.28 -8.08 27.95
CA ILE A 656 27.04 -6.90 27.51
C ILE A 656 27.94 -6.38 28.64
N ASP A 657 27.45 -6.34 29.88
CA ASP A 657 28.24 -5.91 31.03
C ASP A 657 29.46 -6.80 31.26
N LYS A 658 29.30 -8.12 31.16
CA LYS A 658 30.43 -9.07 31.21
C LYS A 658 31.46 -8.84 30.09
N GLN A 659 31.02 -8.40 28.90
CA GLN A 659 31.93 -8.10 27.80
C GLN A 659 32.68 -6.78 27.99
N LEU A 660 32.02 -5.76 28.54
CA LEU A 660 32.65 -4.50 28.93
C LEU A 660 33.74 -4.74 30.00
N GLU A 661 33.47 -5.59 30.99
CA GLU A 661 34.47 -5.99 31.99
C GLU A 661 35.68 -6.71 31.35
N LYS A 662 35.43 -7.63 30.41
CA LYS A 662 36.52 -8.32 29.68
C LYS A 662 37.37 -7.35 28.87
N LEU A 663 36.74 -6.38 28.21
CA LEU A 663 37.42 -5.35 27.42
C LEU A 663 38.25 -4.41 28.30
N ALA A 664 37.73 -4.06 29.49
CA ALA A 664 38.47 -3.29 30.50
C ALA A 664 39.75 -4.02 30.94
N ARG A 665 39.67 -5.35 31.13
CA ARG A 665 40.81 -6.25 31.45
C ARG A 665 41.74 -6.56 30.25
N GLY A 666 41.58 -5.88 29.11
CA GLY A 666 42.45 -6.04 27.94
C GLY A 666 42.17 -7.25 27.05
N LYS A 667 41.07 -8.00 27.27
CA LYS A 667 40.68 -9.12 26.41
C LYS A 667 39.89 -8.62 25.21
N VAL A 668 40.56 -8.43 24.06
CA VAL A 668 39.95 -7.89 22.82
C VAL A 668 39.29 -8.96 21.95
N ASN A 669 39.54 -10.25 22.22
CA ASN A 669 38.99 -11.38 21.45
C ASN A 669 37.53 -11.70 21.85
N ILE A 670 36.64 -10.73 21.64
CA ILE A 670 35.20 -10.87 21.83
C ILE A 670 34.60 -11.31 20.50
N GLN A 671 34.05 -12.53 20.42
CA GLN A 671 33.61 -13.12 19.16
C GLN A 671 32.09 -12.99 18.93
N PHE A 672 31.64 -11.89 18.36
CA PHE A 672 30.30 -11.77 17.75
C PHE A 672 30.30 -10.69 16.64
N HIS A 673 29.23 -10.58 15.85
CA HIS A 673 29.23 -9.89 14.54
C HIS A 673 29.90 -8.49 14.47
N PRO A 674 29.72 -7.56 15.43
CA PRO A 674 30.28 -6.20 15.39
C PRO A 674 31.79 -6.11 15.52
N THR A 675 32.42 -7.08 16.18
CA THR A 675 33.87 -7.10 16.39
C THR A 675 34.61 -7.61 15.16
N ARG A 676 33.97 -8.47 14.35
CA ARG A 676 34.58 -9.07 13.14
C ARG A 676 34.94 -8.06 12.07
N LYS A 677 34.04 -7.13 11.73
CA LYS A 677 34.31 -6.11 10.71
C LYS A 677 35.48 -5.21 11.14
N LEU A 678 35.52 -4.83 12.42
CA LEU A 678 36.59 -4.00 12.97
C LEU A 678 37.93 -4.74 13.03
N ILE A 679 37.92 -6.04 13.35
CA ILE A 679 39.11 -6.90 13.39
C ILE A 679 39.63 -7.18 11.96
N LYS A 680 38.75 -7.51 11.00
CA LYS A 680 39.12 -7.68 9.58
C LYS A 680 39.72 -6.40 9.00
N GLN A 681 39.12 -5.23 9.24
CA GLN A 681 39.65 -3.94 8.79
C GLN A 681 41.05 -3.61 9.33
N SER A 682 41.44 -4.19 10.47
CA SER A 682 42.79 -4.02 11.02
C SER A 682 43.83 -5.02 10.50
N GLN A 683 43.39 -6.04 9.76
CA GLN A 683 44.23 -7.14 9.26
C GLN A 683 44.44 -7.11 7.74
N ILE A 684 43.73 -6.24 7.01
CA ILE A 684 43.83 -6.13 5.55
C ILE A 684 44.86 -5.04 5.22
N ASN A 685 46.12 -5.46 5.05
CA ASN A 685 47.00 -4.85 4.06
C ASN A 685 46.83 -5.65 2.76
N THR A 686 46.79 -4.96 1.62
CA THR A 686 46.85 -5.52 0.25
C THR A 686 45.74 -6.48 -0.17
N ILE A 687 44.63 -5.94 -0.68
CA ILE A 687 43.83 -6.58 -1.74
C ILE A 687 43.66 -5.51 -2.82
N GLU A 688 43.98 -5.82 -4.08
CA GLU A 688 43.77 -4.92 -5.21
C GLU A 688 42.30 -4.47 -5.27
N PRO A 689 42.01 -3.17 -5.43
CA PRO A 689 40.63 -2.70 -5.47
C PRO A 689 39.98 -3.19 -6.76
N GLU A 690 39.04 -4.15 -6.65
CA GLU A 690 37.96 -4.29 -7.63
C GLU A 690 37.37 -2.90 -7.86
N LYS A 691 37.14 -2.52 -9.12
CA LYS A 691 36.68 -1.20 -9.57
C LYS A 691 35.62 -0.61 -8.62
N GLU A 692 36.04 0.18 -7.63
CA GLU A 692 35.14 0.61 -6.55
C GLU A 692 34.21 1.69 -7.08
N THR A 693 32.90 1.47 -6.96
CA THR A 693 31.86 2.50 -7.14
C THR A 693 32.24 3.79 -6.40
N VAL A 694 32.20 4.93 -7.10
CA VAL A 694 32.63 6.21 -6.52
C VAL A 694 31.47 6.88 -5.79
N PHE A 695 31.68 7.27 -4.52
CA PHE A 695 30.75 8.13 -3.80
C PHE A 695 31.04 9.60 -4.11
N LEU A 696 30.04 10.28 -4.68
CA LEU A 696 30.16 11.66 -5.11
C LEU A 696 30.11 12.63 -3.92
N PRO A 697 30.93 13.71 -3.95
CA PRO A 697 30.95 14.70 -2.89
C PRO A 697 29.66 15.54 -2.86
N ARG A 698 29.48 16.29 -1.78
CA ARG A 698 28.41 17.29 -1.64
C ARG A 698 28.77 18.61 -2.35
N ASN A 699 27.75 19.37 -2.73
CA ASN A 699 27.80 20.70 -3.36
C ASN A 699 28.37 20.76 -4.79
N ILE A 700 28.32 19.67 -5.57
CA ILE A 700 28.88 19.59 -6.94
C ILE A 700 28.38 20.72 -7.85
N PHE A 701 27.08 21.03 -7.77
CA PHE A 701 26.44 21.98 -8.68
C PHE A 701 26.45 23.43 -8.19
N THR A 702 26.85 23.69 -6.94
CA THR A 702 26.59 24.99 -6.28
C THR A 702 27.25 26.16 -6.99
N GLU A 703 28.54 26.03 -7.34
CA GLU A 703 29.30 27.08 -8.00
C GLU A 703 28.76 27.37 -9.41
N LYS A 704 28.42 26.32 -10.16
CA LYS A 704 27.89 26.46 -11.51
C LYS A 704 26.48 27.03 -11.55
N ILE A 705 25.65 26.72 -10.56
CA ILE A 705 24.37 27.38 -10.37
C ILE A 705 24.56 28.87 -10.10
N GLU A 706 25.49 29.25 -9.21
CA GLU A 706 25.79 30.66 -8.94
C GLU A 706 26.20 31.41 -10.22
N GLN A 707 27.14 30.85 -11.00
CA GLN A 707 27.58 31.41 -12.27
C GLN A 707 26.42 31.55 -13.27
N ALA A 708 25.61 30.50 -13.41
CA ALA A 708 24.45 30.49 -14.31
C ALA A 708 23.42 31.55 -13.95
N LEU A 709 23.11 31.74 -12.65
CA LEU A 709 22.18 32.77 -12.20
C LEU A 709 22.69 34.19 -12.53
N CYS A 710 23.96 34.46 -12.29
CA CYS A 710 24.59 35.74 -12.64
C CYS A 710 24.53 36.02 -14.14
N GLN A 711 24.67 34.98 -14.98
CA GLN A 711 24.55 35.10 -16.44
C GLN A 711 23.09 35.32 -16.90
N ILE A 712 22.12 34.72 -16.21
CA ILE A 712 20.70 34.89 -16.53
C ILE A 712 20.28 36.34 -16.29
N GLN A 713 20.65 36.92 -15.15
CA GLN A 713 20.30 38.30 -14.77
C GLN A 713 21.31 38.93 -13.80
N GLY A 714 21.71 40.18 -14.06
CA GLY A 714 22.75 40.87 -13.30
C GLY A 714 22.41 41.19 -11.83
N ASN A 715 21.12 41.21 -11.45
CA ASN A 715 20.69 41.46 -10.07
C ASN A 715 21.03 40.30 -9.11
N PHE A 716 21.32 39.10 -9.60
CA PHE A 716 21.74 37.98 -8.76
C PHE A 716 23.11 38.21 -8.14
N LYS A 717 24.05 38.81 -8.88
CA LYS A 717 25.43 39.00 -8.44
C LYS A 717 25.51 39.79 -7.13
N SER A 718 24.86 40.95 -7.07
CA SER A 718 24.87 41.81 -5.88
C SER A 718 24.18 41.17 -4.67
N ASN A 719 23.09 40.42 -4.88
CA ASN A 719 22.38 39.71 -3.81
C ASN A 719 23.19 38.53 -3.25
N ILE A 720 23.89 37.79 -4.11
CA ILE A 720 24.76 36.68 -3.70
C ILE A 720 25.98 37.20 -2.95
N GLU A 721 26.63 38.27 -3.42
CA GLU A 721 27.75 38.92 -2.72
C GLU A 721 27.33 39.42 -1.34
N ARG A 722 26.17 40.08 -1.21
CA ARG A 722 25.61 40.51 0.08
C ARG A 722 25.31 39.32 1.02
N ALA A 723 24.88 38.19 0.49
CA ALA A 723 24.66 37.00 1.29
C ALA A 723 25.98 36.41 1.82
N LYS A 724 27.04 36.36 0.99
CA LYS A 724 28.37 35.87 1.39
C LYS A 724 28.99 36.71 2.51
N THR A 725 28.83 38.03 2.48
CA THR A 725 29.38 38.94 3.52
C THR A 725 28.67 38.84 4.87
N SER A 726 27.44 38.31 4.92
CA SER A 726 26.67 38.14 6.16
C SER A 726 27.13 36.97 7.06
N GLY A 727 28.25 36.30 6.72
CA GLY A 727 28.81 35.19 7.49
C GLY A 727 28.07 33.85 7.33
N LYS A 728 26.96 33.80 6.59
CA LYS A 728 26.24 32.58 6.22
C LYS A 728 26.68 32.15 4.82
N GLY A 729 27.39 31.04 4.71
CA GLY A 729 27.82 30.51 3.40
C GLY A 729 26.64 30.32 2.44
N VAL A 730 26.83 30.71 1.16
CA VAL A 730 25.81 30.55 0.12
C VAL A 730 25.87 29.11 -0.41
N ASN A 731 24.77 28.38 -0.25
CA ASN A 731 24.61 27.02 -0.74
C ASN A 731 23.53 26.95 -1.83
N ALA A 732 23.43 25.82 -2.53
CA ALA A 732 22.43 25.60 -3.58
C ALA A 732 21.00 25.90 -3.10
N SER A 733 20.64 25.54 -1.86
CA SER A 733 19.33 25.85 -1.29
C SER A 733 19.02 27.35 -1.32
N LYS A 734 19.97 28.19 -0.92
CA LYS A 734 19.78 29.65 -0.92
C LYS A 734 19.70 30.22 -2.34
N LEU A 735 20.48 29.67 -3.27
CA LEU A 735 20.44 30.06 -4.69
C LEU A 735 19.09 29.72 -5.34
N ILE A 736 18.53 28.55 -5.03
CA ILE A 736 17.19 28.13 -5.47
C ILE A 736 16.11 29.10 -4.95
N HIS A 737 16.20 29.50 -3.67
CA HIS A 737 15.32 30.51 -3.11
C HIS A 737 15.44 31.88 -3.81
N PHE A 738 16.66 32.33 -4.09
CA PHE A 738 16.86 33.58 -4.83
C PHE A 738 16.24 33.54 -6.22
N TYR A 739 16.28 32.40 -6.91
CA TYR A 739 15.62 32.29 -8.21
C TYR A 739 14.10 32.48 -8.10
N LEU A 740 13.47 31.85 -7.11
CA LEU A 740 12.04 32.03 -6.86
C LEU A 740 11.70 33.49 -6.52
N GLU A 741 12.43 34.09 -5.57
CA GLU A 741 12.13 35.42 -5.03
C GLU A 741 12.47 36.55 -6.01
N LEU A 742 13.63 36.48 -6.68
CA LEU A 742 14.17 37.59 -7.48
C LEU A 742 13.79 37.49 -8.95
N TYR A 743 13.78 36.28 -9.52
CA TYR A 743 13.50 36.06 -10.95
C TYR A 743 12.01 35.79 -11.20
N LEU A 744 11.41 34.87 -10.44
CA LEU A 744 9.98 34.57 -10.58
C LEU A 744 9.07 35.55 -9.80
N LYS A 745 9.63 36.35 -8.90
CA LYS A 745 8.89 37.27 -8.02
C LYS A 745 7.78 36.55 -7.24
N ASP A 746 8.13 35.38 -6.72
CA ASP A 746 7.24 34.47 -6.03
C ASP A 746 7.82 34.06 -4.66
N ALA A 747 7.06 33.32 -3.87
CA ALA A 747 7.45 32.82 -2.56
C ALA A 747 7.07 31.35 -2.37
N VAL A 748 7.57 30.73 -1.31
CA VAL A 748 7.13 29.38 -0.91
C VAL A 748 5.68 29.41 -0.42
N THR A 749 5.03 28.26 -0.43
CA THR A 749 3.63 28.10 0.00
C THR A 749 3.38 28.65 1.41
N GLU A 750 2.25 29.32 1.59
CA GLU A 750 1.95 30.09 2.81
C GLU A 750 2.00 29.27 4.09
N PHE A 751 1.63 27.98 4.04
CA PHE A 751 1.67 27.12 5.21
C PHE A 751 3.07 26.99 5.84
N TYR A 752 4.14 27.25 5.10
CA TYR A 752 5.50 27.24 5.65
C TYR A 752 5.79 28.40 6.62
N ASN A 753 4.97 29.46 6.60
CA ASN A 753 5.08 30.64 7.45
C ASN A 753 4.28 30.50 8.75
N ILE A 754 3.49 29.44 8.88
CA ILE A 754 2.74 29.13 10.10
C ILE A 754 3.68 29.04 11.32
N LYS A 755 3.23 29.61 12.43
CA LYS A 755 3.94 29.56 13.71
C LYS A 755 3.98 28.13 14.24
N ARG A 756 5.08 27.75 14.89
CA ARG A 756 5.35 26.36 15.29
C ARG A 756 5.67 26.30 16.76
N LYS A 757 5.36 25.17 17.36
CA LYS A 757 5.63 24.91 18.77
C LYS A 757 6.56 23.72 18.91
N TYR A 758 7.64 23.95 19.65
CA TYR A 758 8.51 22.90 20.14
C TYR A 758 8.56 22.98 21.65
N SER A 759 8.07 21.94 22.33
CA SER A 759 7.98 21.91 23.79
C SER A 759 9.30 22.25 24.49
N CYS A 760 10.44 21.82 23.93
CA CYS A 760 11.75 22.09 24.50
C CYS A 760 12.21 23.55 24.38
N LEU A 761 11.63 24.36 23.48
CA LEU A 761 11.95 25.79 23.33
C LEU A 761 11.12 26.68 24.29
N CYS A 762 9.96 26.19 24.74
CA CYS A 762 9.02 26.93 25.58
C CYS A 762 9.39 26.94 27.08
N TYR A 763 10.42 26.20 27.50
CA TYR A 763 10.87 26.19 28.90
C TYR A 763 11.69 27.43 29.23
N PRO A 764 11.52 28.02 30.44
CA PRO A 764 12.33 29.15 30.88
C PRO A 764 13.79 28.72 31.06
N LEU A 765 14.71 29.62 30.74
CA LEU A 765 16.14 29.44 31.00
C LEU A 765 16.48 29.84 32.44
N ILE A 766 15.80 30.86 32.97
CA ILE A 766 15.99 31.36 34.34
C ILE A 766 14.64 31.50 35.07
N PRO A 767 14.57 31.34 36.41
CA PRO A 767 13.31 31.37 37.17
C PRO A 767 12.50 32.67 37.05
N SER A 768 13.16 33.79 36.75
CA SER A 768 12.53 35.11 36.58
C SER A 768 11.93 35.35 35.19
N GLU A 769 12.13 34.44 34.23
CA GLU A 769 11.62 34.56 32.87
C GLU A 769 10.12 34.19 32.86
N LYS A 770 9.24 35.12 32.45
CA LYS A 770 7.83 34.78 32.17
C LYS A 770 7.80 33.89 30.93
N TYR A 771 7.15 32.73 31.02
CA TYR A 771 7.06 31.79 29.90
C TYR A 771 5.63 31.30 29.70
N ASN A 772 5.24 31.15 28.43
CA ASN A 772 3.96 30.58 28.05
C ASN A 772 4.18 29.25 27.33
N LEU A 773 3.87 28.14 28.02
CA LEU A 773 3.96 26.78 27.46
C LEU A 773 3.01 26.54 26.28
N LYS A 774 2.11 27.49 25.95
CA LYS A 774 1.20 27.44 24.81
C LYS A 774 1.66 28.31 23.63
N GLU A 775 2.77 29.04 23.74
CA GLU A 775 3.17 30.00 22.71
C GLU A 775 3.76 29.33 21.46
N TYR A 776 3.20 29.68 20.31
CA TYR A 776 3.69 29.30 18.98
C TYR A 776 4.63 30.40 18.48
N GLN A 777 5.82 30.00 18.02
CA GLN A 777 6.89 30.92 17.65
C GLN A 777 7.03 31.02 16.13
N ASN A 778 7.47 32.17 15.61
CA ASN A 778 7.84 32.36 14.21
C ASN A 778 9.30 31.90 13.92
N THR A 779 9.79 32.01 12.68
CA THR A 779 11.13 31.51 12.30
C THR A 779 12.29 32.25 12.99
N GLU A 780 12.16 33.55 13.17
CA GLU A 780 13.19 34.41 13.79
C GLU A 780 13.24 34.16 15.30
N GLU A 781 12.08 34.20 15.97
CA GLU A 781 11.93 33.90 17.40
C GLU A 781 12.51 32.52 17.76
N ARG A 782 12.24 31.50 16.93
CA ARG A 782 12.79 30.15 17.13
C ARG A 782 14.32 30.13 16.98
N SER A 783 14.86 30.82 15.99
CA SER A 783 16.31 30.86 15.75
C SER A 783 17.04 31.53 16.92
N GLU A 784 16.55 32.68 17.36
CA GLU A 784 17.06 33.38 18.53
C GLU A 784 16.93 32.56 19.82
N ARG A 785 15.83 31.82 19.99
CA ARG A 785 15.67 30.96 21.17
C ARG A 785 16.66 29.79 21.16
N ILE A 786 16.89 29.16 20.01
CA ILE A 786 17.87 28.09 19.86
C ILE A 786 19.28 28.58 20.20
N ASP A 787 19.65 29.77 19.73
CA ASP A 787 20.98 30.32 19.98
C ASP A 787 21.15 30.69 21.46
N ARG A 788 20.15 31.33 22.08
CA ARG A 788 20.14 31.57 23.54
C ARG A 788 20.29 30.28 24.37
N ILE A 789 19.61 29.20 23.98
CA ILE A 789 19.73 27.90 24.67
C ILE A 789 21.15 27.33 24.53
N LYS A 790 21.76 27.43 23.34
CA LYS A 790 23.14 26.96 23.12
C LYS A 790 24.17 27.78 23.89
N ASP A 791 23.94 29.08 24.05
CA ASP A 791 24.82 29.96 24.78
C ASP A 791 24.67 29.78 26.30
N PHE A 792 23.44 29.56 26.77
CA PHE A 792 23.14 29.36 28.18
C PHE A 792 23.66 28.02 28.72
N TYR A 793 23.54 26.94 27.95
CA TYR A 793 23.93 25.60 28.39
C TYR A 793 25.27 25.15 27.79
N ASN A 794 26.21 24.74 28.65
CA ASN A 794 27.46 24.09 28.20
C ASN A 794 27.22 22.63 27.77
N PHE A 795 26.60 22.43 26.62
CA PHE A 795 26.36 21.08 26.09
C PHE A 795 27.65 20.34 25.71
N LYS A 796 28.75 21.05 25.40
CA LYS A 796 30.00 20.44 24.92
C LYS A 796 30.60 19.47 25.94
N GLU A 797 30.59 19.82 27.22
CA GLU A 797 31.16 18.94 28.25
C GLU A 797 30.31 17.69 28.48
N VAL A 798 28.99 17.88 28.63
CA VAL A 798 28.07 16.77 28.87
C VAL A 798 28.04 15.80 27.68
N THR A 799 28.03 16.32 26.45
CA THR A 799 28.10 15.48 25.25
C THR A 799 29.42 14.74 25.14
N LYS A 800 30.55 15.38 25.48
CA LYS A 800 31.87 14.72 25.50
C LYS A 800 31.92 13.59 26.54
N LYS A 801 31.37 13.78 27.74
CA LYS A 801 31.25 12.72 28.77
C LYS A 801 30.35 11.58 28.30
N ALA A 802 29.18 11.91 27.75
CA ALA A 802 28.22 10.94 27.21
C ALA A 802 28.82 10.11 26.05
N CYS A 803 29.51 10.74 25.10
CA CYS A 803 30.18 10.06 23.98
C CYS A 803 31.33 9.16 24.43
N LYS A 804 32.01 9.49 25.54
CA LYS A 804 33.01 8.62 26.17
C LYS A 804 32.37 7.51 27.02
N GLY A 805 31.05 7.54 27.19
CA GLY A 805 30.30 6.60 28.01
C GLY A 805 30.71 6.65 29.48
N GLN A 806 30.97 7.86 29.98
CA GLN A 806 31.17 8.14 31.40
C GLN A 806 29.81 8.27 32.10
N GLU A 807 29.76 7.94 33.39
CA GLU A 807 28.54 8.07 34.19
C GLU A 807 28.22 9.56 34.38
N LEU A 808 27.00 9.95 33.99
CA LEU A 808 26.51 11.31 34.13
C LEU A 808 25.82 11.44 35.49
N SER A 809 26.08 12.53 36.22
CA SER A 809 25.27 12.92 37.38
C SER A 809 23.80 13.18 36.98
N GLU A 810 22.89 13.20 37.95
CA GLU A 810 21.46 13.44 37.65
C GLU A 810 21.21 14.76 36.91
N ASP A 811 21.96 15.82 37.23
CA ASP A 811 21.83 17.11 36.55
C ASP A 811 22.44 17.08 35.14
N GLU A 812 23.55 16.36 34.95
CA GLU A 812 24.12 16.13 33.62
C GLU A 812 23.20 15.25 32.75
N LYS A 813 22.50 14.26 33.33
CA LYS A 813 21.48 13.47 32.61
C LYS A 813 20.31 14.35 32.15
N LYS A 814 19.82 15.23 33.02
CA LYS A 814 18.77 16.22 32.67
C LYS A 814 19.26 17.14 31.54
N LEU A 815 20.48 17.63 31.63
CA LEU A 815 21.09 18.52 30.64
C LEU A 815 21.30 17.81 29.30
N TYR A 816 21.77 16.56 29.31
CA TYR A 816 21.92 15.73 28.11
C TYR A 816 20.57 15.42 27.44
N LYS A 817 19.52 15.20 28.23
CA LYS A 817 18.15 15.05 27.72
C LYS A 817 17.69 16.32 26.99
N LYS A 818 17.91 17.50 27.59
CA LYS A 818 17.62 18.80 26.94
C LYS A 818 18.40 18.96 25.63
N TYR A 819 19.68 18.59 25.60
CA TYR A 819 20.49 18.59 24.38
C TYR A 819 19.88 17.72 23.26
N ILE A 820 19.49 16.49 23.59
CA ILE A 820 18.86 15.58 22.61
C ILE A 820 17.56 16.17 22.08
N GLU A 821 16.73 16.74 22.94
CA GLU A 821 15.47 17.39 22.53
C GLU A 821 15.73 18.59 21.61
N LEU A 822 16.71 19.43 21.94
CA LEU A 822 17.14 20.55 21.09
C LEU A 822 17.66 20.07 19.73
N GLN A 823 18.43 18.98 19.70
CA GLN A 823 18.96 18.42 18.45
C GLN A 823 17.83 17.93 17.54
N LYS A 824 16.78 17.30 18.10
CA LYS A 824 15.59 16.90 17.34
C LYS A 824 14.91 18.11 16.70
N VAL A 825 14.80 19.24 17.41
CA VAL A 825 14.24 20.47 16.84
C VAL A 825 15.10 21.00 15.70
N ILE A 826 16.42 21.04 15.88
CA ILE A 826 17.35 21.50 14.85
C ILE A 826 17.24 20.62 13.60
N ASP A 827 17.15 19.30 13.78
CA ASP A 827 17.04 18.36 12.67
C ASP A 827 15.67 18.45 11.98
N ASN A 828 14.59 18.67 12.73
CA ASN A 828 13.26 18.92 12.15
C ASN A 828 13.25 20.21 11.30
N GLU A 829 13.83 21.30 11.80
CA GLU A 829 13.94 22.55 11.04
C GLU A 829 14.85 22.42 9.79
N LYS A 830 15.90 21.58 9.85
CA LYS A 830 16.67 21.23 8.66
C LYS A 830 15.82 20.47 7.64
N MET A 831 15.01 19.50 8.09
CA MET A 831 14.12 18.75 7.22
C MET A 831 13.07 19.67 6.59
N ILE A 832 12.43 20.55 7.35
CA ILE A 832 11.46 21.52 6.80
C ILE A 832 12.12 22.44 5.76
N ARG A 833 13.36 22.89 5.97
CA ARG A 833 14.10 23.66 4.94
C ARG A 833 14.38 22.84 3.69
N LEU A 834 14.72 21.56 3.83
CA LEU A 834 14.88 20.67 2.69
C LEU A 834 13.56 20.51 1.92
N ARG A 835 12.42 20.33 2.61
CA ARG A 835 11.09 20.25 2.02
C ARG A 835 10.75 21.52 1.22
N LYS A 836 11.05 22.71 1.76
CA LYS A 836 10.88 23.98 1.04
C LYS A 836 11.64 23.98 -0.28
N VAL A 837 12.92 23.60 -0.28
CA VAL A 837 13.75 23.59 -1.48
C VAL A 837 13.27 22.54 -2.48
N GLN A 838 12.87 21.37 -1.99
CA GLN A 838 12.26 20.31 -2.80
C GLN A 838 10.98 20.82 -3.49
N ASP A 839 10.09 21.49 -2.75
CA ASP A 839 8.85 22.06 -3.29
C ASP A 839 9.12 23.12 -4.36
N ILE A 840 10.14 23.97 -4.18
CA ILE A 840 10.54 24.93 -5.22
C ILE A 840 10.98 24.18 -6.47
N THR A 841 11.84 23.18 -6.35
CA THR A 841 12.29 22.44 -7.55
C THR A 841 11.17 21.64 -8.22
N LEU A 842 10.25 21.04 -7.45
CA LEU A 842 9.05 20.39 -7.99
C LEU A 842 8.18 21.40 -8.74
N TYR A 843 7.96 22.57 -8.15
CA TYR A 843 7.22 23.67 -8.75
C TYR A 843 7.83 24.12 -10.08
N LEU A 844 9.15 24.29 -10.15
CA LEU A 844 9.84 24.69 -11.38
C LEU A 844 9.66 23.67 -12.52
N TRP A 845 9.82 22.38 -12.22
CA TRP A 845 9.62 21.30 -13.20
C TRP A 845 8.16 21.13 -13.61
N MET A 846 7.24 21.19 -12.65
CA MET A 846 5.80 21.20 -12.89
C MET A 846 5.42 22.33 -13.85
N ARG A 847 5.88 23.57 -13.55
CA ARG A 847 5.64 24.74 -14.40
C ARG A 847 6.20 24.54 -15.81
N LEU A 848 7.40 23.99 -15.95
CA LEU A 848 7.99 23.70 -17.27
C LEU A 848 7.09 22.74 -18.09
N PHE A 849 6.61 21.65 -17.48
CA PHE A 849 5.77 20.68 -18.17
C PHE A 849 4.40 21.24 -18.57
N ILE A 850 3.84 22.13 -17.76
CA ILE A 850 2.57 22.81 -18.07
C ILE A 850 2.76 23.84 -19.18
N GLU A 851 3.80 24.68 -19.10
CA GLU A 851 4.13 25.68 -20.12
C GLU A 851 4.38 25.05 -21.50
N GLU A 852 4.97 23.85 -21.55
CA GLU A 852 5.17 23.09 -22.80
C GLU A 852 3.88 22.48 -23.37
N ASN A 853 2.79 22.39 -22.59
CA ASN A 853 1.53 21.74 -22.98
C ASN A 853 0.30 22.60 -22.62
N PRO A 854 0.21 23.87 -23.09
CA PRO A 854 -0.80 24.83 -22.64
C PRO A 854 -2.24 24.44 -23.01
N GLU A 855 -2.43 23.61 -24.04
CA GLU A 855 -3.73 23.14 -24.51
C GLU A 855 -4.37 22.06 -23.60
N ARG A 856 -3.58 21.42 -22.70
CA ARG A 856 -4.03 20.27 -21.88
C ARG A 856 -4.44 20.63 -20.45
N ILE A 857 -4.07 21.80 -19.96
CA ILE A 857 -4.48 22.30 -18.64
C ILE A 857 -5.07 23.69 -18.82
N VAL A 858 -6.40 23.77 -18.79
CA VAL A 858 -7.14 25.01 -18.97
C VAL A 858 -7.39 25.63 -17.61
N PHE A 859 -6.47 26.49 -17.16
CA PHE A 859 -6.80 27.41 -16.06
C PHE A 859 -7.86 28.40 -16.55
N ASN A 860 -8.87 28.64 -15.71
CA ASN A 860 -10.09 29.35 -16.06
C ASN A 860 -9.81 30.63 -16.88
N LYS A 861 -10.48 30.80 -18.02
CA LYS A 861 -10.18 31.85 -19.02
C LYS A 861 -10.29 33.29 -18.51
N ASN A 862 -10.97 33.51 -17.39
CA ASN A 862 -11.23 34.84 -16.83
C ASN A 862 -10.06 35.41 -16.01
N ASP A 863 -9.02 34.63 -15.71
CA ASP A 863 -7.88 35.05 -14.86
C ASP A 863 -6.56 35.29 -15.63
N ARG A 864 -6.60 35.50 -16.96
CA ARG A 864 -5.38 35.76 -17.72
C ARG A 864 -5.05 37.25 -17.85
N PRO A 865 -4.10 37.78 -17.07
CA PRO A 865 -3.09 38.67 -17.60
C PRO A 865 -1.87 37.85 -18.02
N GLU A 866 -1.08 38.40 -18.94
CA GLU A 866 0.05 37.80 -19.66
C GLU A 866 1.24 37.30 -18.77
N ASN A 867 1.05 37.13 -17.46
CA ASN A 867 2.02 36.64 -16.46
C ASN A 867 1.44 35.58 -15.46
N SER A 868 0.28 34.99 -15.74
CA SER A 868 -0.51 34.15 -14.80
C SER A 868 -0.24 32.64 -14.86
N LEU A 869 0.97 32.23 -14.48
CA LEU A 869 1.20 30.85 -14.03
C LEU A 869 0.98 30.79 -12.52
N LEU A 870 0.33 29.73 -12.04
CA LEU A 870 0.14 29.43 -10.62
C LEU A 870 1.40 29.79 -9.83
N LYS A 871 1.26 30.67 -8.85
CA LYS A 871 2.36 31.00 -7.95
C LYS A 871 2.49 29.92 -6.89
N LEU A 872 3.71 29.53 -6.54
CA LEU A 872 3.97 28.54 -5.50
C LEU A 872 3.41 29.00 -4.14
N LYS A 873 3.41 30.31 -3.87
CA LYS A 873 2.84 30.85 -2.63
C LYS A 873 1.33 30.60 -2.53
N GLU A 874 0.64 30.63 -3.68
CA GLU A 874 -0.81 30.42 -3.84
C GLU A 874 -1.16 28.93 -3.98
N MET A 875 -0.20 28.02 -3.74
CA MET A 875 -0.43 26.57 -3.81
C MET A 875 -1.27 26.04 -2.66
N ASP A 876 -2.60 26.11 -2.78
CA ASP A 876 -3.55 25.62 -1.79
C ASP A 876 -4.47 24.52 -2.36
N ASN A 877 -5.44 24.09 -1.55
CA ASN A 877 -6.41 23.07 -1.94
C ASN A 877 -7.35 23.52 -3.07
N THR A 878 -7.56 24.82 -3.26
CA THR A 878 -8.46 25.37 -4.30
C THR A 878 -7.94 25.09 -5.70
N ILE A 879 -6.62 24.94 -5.86
CA ILE A 879 -6.01 24.57 -7.15
C ILE A 879 -6.52 23.23 -7.64
N LEU A 880 -6.82 22.32 -6.71
CA LEU A 880 -7.32 20.99 -7.06
C LEU A 880 -8.75 21.03 -7.65
N ASP A 881 -9.46 22.15 -7.50
CA ASP A 881 -10.77 22.39 -8.11
C ASP A 881 -10.68 22.98 -9.54
N HIS A 882 -9.50 23.38 -10.02
CA HIS A 882 -9.33 23.77 -11.43
C HIS A 882 -9.53 22.59 -12.38
N THR A 883 -10.00 22.88 -13.59
CA THR A 883 -10.24 21.88 -14.62
C THR A 883 -9.02 21.63 -15.51
N THR A 884 -8.87 20.39 -15.95
CA THR A 884 -7.87 19.95 -16.94
C THR A 884 -8.58 19.07 -17.97
N ALA A 885 -8.09 19.11 -19.22
CA ALA A 885 -8.61 18.28 -20.29
C ALA A 885 -7.64 17.12 -20.55
N ARG A 886 -8.17 15.89 -20.60
CA ARG A 886 -7.39 14.70 -20.93
C ARG A 886 -8.11 13.87 -21.98
N LYS A 887 -7.33 13.36 -22.92
CA LYS A 887 -7.76 12.34 -23.88
C LYS A 887 -7.19 11.00 -23.47
N ILE A 888 -8.04 10.03 -23.19
CA ILE A 888 -7.64 8.64 -22.93
C ILE A 888 -8.18 7.77 -24.04
N ASN A 889 -7.31 6.98 -24.65
CA ASN A 889 -7.71 5.98 -25.63
C ASN A 889 -7.76 4.61 -24.94
N ILE A 890 -8.89 3.92 -25.06
CA ILE A 890 -9.07 2.56 -24.56
C ILE A 890 -9.29 1.65 -25.75
N ASP A 891 -8.47 0.61 -25.84
CA ASP A 891 -8.59 -0.41 -26.87
C ASP A 891 -9.79 -1.33 -26.57
N THR A 892 -10.65 -1.54 -27.56
CA THR A 892 -11.78 -2.47 -27.51
C THR A 892 -11.70 -3.45 -28.68
N PRO A 893 -12.41 -4.60 -28.65
CA PRO A 893 -12.34 -5.61 -29.71
C PRO A 893 -12.64 -5.07 -31.13
N ASN A 894 -13.45 -4.00 -31.24
CA ASN A 894 -13.89 -3.42 -32.52
C ASN A 894 -13.27 -2.03 -32.84
N GLY A 895 -12.29 -1.57 -32.05
CA GLY A 895 -11.62 -0.27 -32.26
C GLY A 895 -11.26 0.44 -30.96
N ASN A 896 -10.84 1.71 -31.03
CA ASN A 896 -10.46 2.48 -29.84
C ASN A 896 -11.56 3.49 -29.50
N VAL A 897 -11.99 3.50 -28.23
CA VAL A 897 -12.88 4.53 -27.69
C VAL A 897 -12.03 5.62 -27.07
N THR A 898 -12.34 6.88 -27.39
CA THR A 898 -11.64 8.03 -26.81
C THR A 898 -12.51 8.60 -25.69
N ILE A 899 -11.93 8.84 -24.52
CA ILE A 899 -12.57 9.60 -23.45
C ILE A 899 -11.95 11.00 -23.50
N GLU A 900 -12.77 12.02 -23.77
CA GLU A 900 -12.38 13.42 -23.76
C GLU A 900 -13.32 14.17 -22.82
N ASP A 901 -12.78 14.67 -21.71
CA ASP A 901 -13.57 15.46 -20.76
C ASP A 901 -12.72 16.52 -20.06
N GLU A 902 -13.40 17.56 -19.58
CA GLU A 902 -12.86 18.53 -18.63
C GLU A 902 -13.20 18.07 -17.21
N PHE A 903 -12.19 17.93 -16.37
CA PHE A 903 -12.37 17.43 -15.01
C PHE A 903 -11.48 18.16 -14.04
N LYS A 904 -11.90 18.20 -12.77
CA LYS A 904 -11.11 18.84 -11.73
C LYS A 904 -9.80 18.08 -11.49
N ILE A 905 -8.72 18.78 -11.18
CA ILE A 905 -7.42 18.16 -10.92
C ILE A 905 -7.49 17.10 -9.80
N LYS A 906 -8.33 17.30 -8.77
CA LYS A 906 -8.58 16.29 -7.72
C LYS A 906 -9.13 14.97 -8.25
N ASP A 907 -9.87 15.01 -9.35
CA ASP A 907 -10.52 13.85 -9.97
C ASP A 907 -9.62 13.13 -10.97
N TYR A 908 -8.39 13.62 -11.19
CA TYR A 908 -7.45 13.03 -12.16
C TYR A 908 -7.17 11.55 -11.91
N GLY A 909 -7.10 11.14 -10.63
CA GLY A 909 -6.94 9.74 -10.25
C GLY A 909 -8.15 8.87 -10.60
N ARG A 910 -9.38 9.41 -10.53
CA ARG A 910 -10.62 8.67 -10.82
C ARG A 910 -10.69 8.22 -12.27
N ILE A 911 -10.23 9.07 -13.18
CA ILE A 911 -10.17 8.74 -14.60
C ILE A 911 -9.20 7.58 -14.84
N THR A 912 -8.10 7.50 -14.08
CA THR A 912 -7.16 6.39 -14.23
C THR A 912 -7.74 5.04 -13.79
N THR A 913 -8.64 5.00 -12.80
CA THR A 913 -9.27 3.75 -12.33
C THR A 913 -10.37 3.24 -13.26
N LEU A 914 -10.92 4.07 -14.14
CA LEU A 914 -11.87 3.62 -15.19
C LEU A 914 -11.31 2.51 -16.07
N THR A 915 -9.99 2.46 -16.25
CA THR A 915 -9.34 1.41 -17.06
C THR A 915 -9.25 0.05 -16.35
N THR A 916 -9.54 0.00 -15.05
CA THR A 916 -9.39 -1.19 -14.20
C THR A 916 -10.68 -1.70 -13.59
N GLU A 917 -11.67 -0.84 -13.30
CA GLU A 917 -12.93 -1.25 -12.68
C GLU A 917 -13.84 -2.03 -13.65
N LYS A 918 -14.44 -3.14 -13.17
CA LYS A 918 -15.25 -4.08 -13.98
C LYS A 918 -16.42 -3.40 -14.69
N LEU A 919 -17.25 -2.65 -13.95
CA LEU A 919 -18.45 -2.02 -14.50
C LEU A 919 -18.12 -0.93 -15.56
N PRO A 920 -17.29 0.10 -15.29
CA PRO A 920 -16.90 1.06 -16.32
C PRO A 920 -16.22 0.42 -17.53
N GLN A 921 -15.35 -0.57 -17.31
CA GLN A 921 -14.67 -1.24 -18.42
C GLN A 921 -15.65 -2.04 -19.29
N SER A 922 -16.61 -2.75 -18.69
CA SER A 922 -17.65 -3.46 -19.44
C SER A 922 -18.56 -2.50 -20.22
N LEU A 923 -18.93 -1.35 -19.64
CA LEU A 923 -19.68 -0.28 -20.31
C LEU A 923 -18.92 0.23 -21.55
N ILE A 924 -17.64 0.56 -21.40
CA ILE A 924 -16.82 1.10 -22.50
C ILE A 924 -16.68 0.08 -23.64
N LYS A 925 -16.48 -1.20 -23.31
CA LYS A 925 -16.47 -2.30 -24.29
C LYS A 925 -17.82 -2.43 -25.00
N PHE A 926 -18.91 -2.40 -24.24
CA PHE A 926 -20.27 -2.51 -24.78
C PHE A 926 -20.60 -1.35 -25.72
N ILE A 927 -20.24 -0.11 -25.37
CA ILE A 927 -20.39 1.07 -26.24
C ILE A 927 -19.53 0.94 -27.50
N GLY A 928 -18.30 0.42 -27.39
CA GLY A 928 -17.44 0.13 -28.52
C GLY A 928 -18.05 -0.89 -29.49
N ILE A 929 -18.82 -1.86 -28.99
CA ILE A 929 -19.55 -2.84 -29.80
C ILE A 929 -20.77 -2.20 -30.46
N LEU A 930 -21.55 -1.40 -29.72
CA LEU A 930 -22.74 -0.71 -30.24
C LEU A 930 -22.43 0.27 -31.38
N ASN A 931 -21.26 0.91 -31.33
CA ASN A 931 -20.83 1.94 -32.27
C ASN A 931 -19.71 1.44 -33.18
N LYS A 932 -19.94 0.35 -33.93
CA LYS A 932 -18.97 -0.16 -34.91
C LYS A 932 -18.63 0.97 -35.91
N PRO A 933 -17.43 1.55 -35.88
CA PRO A 933 -17.14 2.73 -36.69
C PRO A 933 -17.09 2.32 -38.16
N LEU A 934 -17.84 3.02 -39.01
CA LEU A 934 -17.78 2.85 -40.47
C LEU A 934 -16.44 3.35 -41.05
N ASP A 935 -15.76 4.26 -40.34
CA ASP A 935 -14.49 4.86 -40.76
C ASP A 935 -13.54 5.15 -39.57
N LYS A 936 -12.22 5.10 -39.77
CA LYS A 936 -11.20 5.28 -38.70
C LYS A 936 -11.24 6.67 -38.02
N LYS A 937 -11.90 7.65 -38.64
CA LYS A 937 -12.03 9.04 -38.16
C LYS A 937 -13.22 9.28 -37.22
N ASP A 938 -14.24 8.41 -37.25
CA ASP A 938 -15.46 8.54 -36.43
C ASP A 938 -15.41 7.62 -35.20
N ARG A 939 -14.40 7.82 -34.34
CA ARG A 939 -14.31 7.08 -33.08
C ARG A 939 -15.31 7.68 -32.07
N PRO A 940 -16.07 6.86 -31.33
CA PRO A 940 -16.97 7.40 -30.29
C PRO A 940 -16.13 8.10 -29.21
N SER A 941 -16.46 9.36 -28.95
CA SER A 941 -15.91 10.14 -27.85
C SER A 941 -16.89 10.11 -26.68
N LEU A 942 -16.43 9.66 -25.50
CA LEU A 942 -17.23 9.63 -24.28
C LEU A 942 -16.73 10.67 -23.28
N SER A 943 -17.67 11.30 -22.58
CA SER A 943 -17.37 12.14 -21.40
C SER A 943 -17.29 11.27 -20.14
N TYR A 944 -16.39 11.61 -19.22
CA TYR A 944 -16.32 11.02 -17.87
C TYR A 944 -17.64 11.21 -17.11
N SER A 945 -18.23 12.40 -17.22
CA SER A 945 -19.52 12.71 -16.60
C SER A 945 -20.60 11.72 -17.04
N TYR A 946 -20.65 11.35 -18.33
CA TYR A 946 -21.55 10.32 -18.82
C TYR A 946 -21.31 8.97 -18.14
N ILE A 947 -20.05 8.50 -18.08
CA ILE A 947 -19.70 7.22 -17.42
C ILE A 947 -20.12 7.23 -15.94
N TYR A 948 -19.88 8.34 -15.24
CA TYR A 948 -20.27 8.49 -13.84
C TYR A 948 -21.80 8.44 -13.66
N HIS A 949 -22.56 9.18 -14.46
CA HIS A 949 -24.02 9.15 -14.43
C HIS A 949 -24.58 7.77 -14.80
N GLU A 950 -24.00 7.10 -15.79
CA GLU A 950 -24.38 5.77 -16.26
C GLU A 950 -24.15 4.70 -15.18
N THR A 951 -23.00 4.72 -14.50
CA THR A 951 -22.73 3.78 -13.40
C THR A 951 -23.68 3.99 -12.21
N ASN A 952 -23.99 5.24 -11.87
CA ASN A 952 -24.97 5.54 -10.82
C ASN A 952 -26.39 5.11 -11.22
N ALA A 953 -26.77 5.29 -12.49
CA ALA A 953 -28.04 4.78 -13.02
C ALA A 953 -28.10 3.24 -12.94
N PHE A 954 -27.01 2.55 -13.25
CA PHE A 954 -26.91 1.09 -13.11
C PHE A 954 -27.18 0.63 -11.67
N TYR A 955 -26.54 1.27 -10.68
CA TYR A 955 -26.78 0.96 -9.27
C TYR A 955 -28.22 1.28 -8.82
N ARG A 956 -28.84 2.31 -9.40
CA ARG A 956 -30.23 2.68 -9.10
C ARG A 956 -31.23 1.65 -9.61
N TYR A 957 -31.10 1.20 -10.86
CA TYR A 957 -32.06 0.26 -11.45
C TYR A 957 -31.82 -1.20 -11.07
N ARG A 958 -30.66 -1.54 -10.49
CA ARG A 958 -30.34 -2.91 -10.10
C ARG A 958 -31.36 -3.53 -9.11
N PRO A 959 -31.74 -2.88 -8.00
CA PRO A 959 -32.76 -3.42 -7.10
C PRO A 959 -34.11 -3.62 -7.78
N GLU A 960 -34.48 -2.73 -8.72
CA GLU A 960 -35.75 -2.81 -9.46
C GLU A 960 -35.78 -4.04 -10.39
N ILE A 961 -34.67 -4.34 -11.06
CA ILE A 961 -34.53 -5.56 -11.89
C ILE A 961 -34.63 -6.84 -11.04
N ILE A 962 -33.97 -6.87 -9.88
CA ILE A 962 -34.03 -8.03 -8.97
C ILE A 962 -35.45 -8.23 -8.46
N LYS A 963 -36.15 -7.14 -8.12
CA LYS A 963 -37.55 -7.20 -7.72
C LYS A 963 -38.42 -7.79 -8.84
N MET A 964 -38.32 -7.27 -10.06
CA MET A 964 -39.09 -7.79 -11.19
C MET A 964 -38.76 -9.26 -11.50
N ALA A 965 -37.50 -9.68 -11.34
CA ALA A 965 -37.13 -11.08 -11.48
C ALA A 965 -37.80 -11.97 -10.42
N GLN A 966 -37.88 -11.54 -9.15
CA GLN A 966 -38.60 -12.27 -8.10
C GLN A 966 -40.12 -12.30 -8.34
N ASP A 967 -40.68 -11.20 -8.86
CA ASP A 967 -42.10 -11.13 -9.21
C ASP A 967 -42.43 -12.16 -10.32
N ILE A 968 -41.53 -12.33 -11.30
CA ILE A 968 -41.61 -13.40 -12.32
C ILE A 968 -41.56 -14.78 -11.66
N GLU A 969 -40.60 -15.03 -10.76
CA GLU A 969 -40.49 -16.31 -10.03
C GLU A 969 -41.79 -16.62 -9.27
N ASN A 970 -42.32 -15.65 -8.51
CA ASN A 970 -43.58 -15.79 -7.78
C ASN A 970 -44.77 -16.08 -8.71
N LYS A 971 -44.88 -15.32 -9.81
CA LYS A 971 -45.95 -15.50 -10.80
C LYS A 971 -45.98 -16.93 -11.32
N ILE A 972 -44.82 -17.49 -11.65
CA ILE A 972 -44.72 -18.81 -12.27
C ILE A 972 -44.95 -19.93 -11.26
N ILE A 973 -44.33 -19.83 -10.09
CA ILE A 973 -44.36 -20.88 -9.07
C ILE A 973 -45.72 -20.91 -8.36
N ASN A 974 -46.21 -19.76 -7.90
CA ASN A 974 -47.39 -19.70 -7.05
C ASN A 974 -48.70 -19.48 -7.82
N GLU A 975 -48.70 -18.58 -8.82
CA GLU A 975 -49.93 -18.24 -9.53
C GLU A 975 -50.21 -19.21 -10.69
N LEU A 976 -49.21 -19.46 -11.55
CA LEU A 976 -49.33 -20.40 -12.67
C LEU A 976 -49.14 -21.87 -12.24
N LYS A 977 -48.64 -22.11 -11.02
CA LYS A 977 -48.46 -23.44 -10.40
C LYS A 977 -47.73 -24.43 -11.31
N ILE A 978 -46.68 -23.96 -11.98
CA ILE A 978 -45.85 -24.83 -12.82
C ILE A 978 -45.01 -25.72 -11.89
N ASP A 979 -45.08 -27.04 -12.11
CA ASP A 979 -44.34 -28.02 -11.31
C ASP A 979 -42.87 -28.03 -11.75
N ILE A 980 -42.07 -27.20 -11.09
CA ILE A 980 -40.62 -27.13 -11.29
C ILE A 980 -39.99 -27.85 -10.08
N GLN A 981 -38.94 -28.62 -10.31
CA GLN A 981 -38.17 -29.20 -9.21
C GLN A 981 -37.19 -28.15 -8.66
N PRO A 982 -37.17 -27.88 -7.35
CA PRO A 982 -36.19 -26.98 -6.77
C PRO A 982 -34.78 -27.59 -6.84
N GLU A 983 -33.77 -26.73 -6.92
CA GLU A 983 -32.37 -27.11 -6.75
C GLU A 983 -32.16 -27.75 -5.36
N ALA A 984 -31.05 -28.47 -5.17
CA ALA A 984 -30.70 -29.11 -3.90
C ALA A 984 -30.66 -28.13 -2.70
N GLU A 985 -30.49 -26.85 -2.97
CA GLU A 985 -30.44 -25.74 -1.99
C GLU A 985 -31.82 -25.13 -1.69
N GLY A 986 -32.89 -25.61 -2.32
CA GLY A 986 -34.27 -25.22 -2.01
C GLY A 986 -34.78 -23.95 -2.70
N TYR A 987 -34.13 -23.50 -3.78
CA TYR A 987 -34.60 -22.43 -4.66
C TYR A 987 -34.75 -22.92 -6.11
N TYR A 988 -35.42 -22.13 -6.94
CA TYR A 988 -35.66 -22.46 -8.34
C TYR A 988 -34.71 -21.69 -9.27
N ASN A 989 -34.09 -22.39 -10.24
CA ASN A 989 -33.20 -21.75 -11.19
C ASN A 989 -33.98 -20.84 -12.15
N PHE A 990 -33.61 -19.56 -12.23
CA PHE A 990 -34.32 -18.57 -13.05
C PHE A 990 -34.40 -18.95 -14.54
N ARG A 991 -33.39 -19.64 -15.08
CA ARG A 991 -33.43 -20.13 -16.47
C ARG A 991 -34.45 -21.26 -16.63
N GLN A 992 -34.44 -22.25 -15.75
CA GLN A 992 -35.40 -23.37 -15.77
C GLN A 992 -36.84 -22.84 -15.68
N ILE A 993 -37.07 -21.87 -14.78
CA ILE A 993 -38.36 -21.18 -14.63
C ILE A 993 -38.83 -20.53 -15.94
N LEU A 994 -37.92 -19.90 -16.69
CA LEU A 994 -38.26 -19.26 -17.96
C LEU A 994 -38.40 -20.25 -19.11
N GLU A 995 -37.63 -21.34 -19.14
CA GLU A 995 -37.73 -22.38 -20.18
C GLU A 995 -39.14 -23.00 -20.22
N GLU A 996 -39.77 -23.19 -19.05
CA GLU A 996 -41.17 -23.65 -18.94
C GLU A 996 -42.19 -22.65 -19.51
N ILE A 997 -41.88 -21.34 -19.52
CA ILE A 997 -42.72 -20.33 -20.19
C ILE A 997 -42.60 -20.42 -21.71
N LYS A 998 -41.43 -20.83 -22.23
CA LYS A 998 -41.18 -20.91 -23.67
C LYS A 998 -42.21 -21.78 -24.38
N GLU A 999 -42.67 -22.83 -23.71
CA GLU A 999 -43.69 -23.74 -24.22
C GLU A 999 -45.09 -23.10 -24.26
N LYS A 1000 -45.34 -22.08 -23.44
CA LYS A 1000 -46.64 -21.41 -23.28
C LYS A 1000 -46.78 -20.12 -24.09
N SER A 1001 -45.69 -19.43 -24.40
CA SER A 1001 -45.72 -18.20 -25.21
C SER A 1001 -44.41 -17.96 -25.98
N SER A 1002 -44.51 -17.87 -27.31
CA SER A 1002 -43.40 -17.52 -28.20
C SER A 1002 -43.07 -16.02 -28.23
N ASP A 1003 -43.93 -15.18 -27.66
CA ASP A 1003 -43.85 -13.71 -27.79
C ASP A 1003 -42.96 -13.05 -26.72
N ILE A 1004 -42.47 -13.84 -25.76
CA ILE A 1004 -41.61 -13.40 -24.66
C ILE A 1004 -40.15 -13.72 -24.99
N ASN A 1005 -39.29 -12.72 -24.91
CA ASN A 1005 -37.86 -12.90 -25.17
C ASN A 1005 -37.14 -13.34 -23.89
N LEU A 1006 -37.07 -14.65 -23.66
CA LEU A 1006 -36.47 -15.24 -22.45
C LEU A 1006 -34.97 -14.99 -22.34
N GLU A 1007 -34.24 -15.07 -23.45
CA GLU A 1007 -32.80 -14.80 -23.46
C GLU A 1007 -32.48 -13.34 -23.10
N LEU A 1008 -33.35 -12.40 -23.48
CA LEU A 1008 -33.24 -11.00 -23.07
C LEU A 1008 -33.37 -10.84 -21.55
N LEU A 1009 -34.39 -11.46 -20.95
CA LEU A 1009 -34.61 -11.43 -19.50
C LEU A 1009 -33.40 -12.02 -18.76
N ILE A 1010 -32.89 -13.18 -19.20
CA ILE A 1010 -31.73 -13.84 -18.58
C ILE A 1010 -30.48 -12.97 -18.69
N LYS A 1011 -30.17 -12.45 -19.89
CA LYS A 1011 -28.96 -11.65 -20.12
C LYS A 1011 -28.97 -10.35 -19.31
N ILE A 1012 -30.10 -9.62 -19.30
CA ILE A 1012 -30.21 -8.37 -18.53
C ILE A 1012 -30.16 -8.66 -17.02
N ARG A 1013 -30.92 -9.63 -16.51
CA ARG A 1013 -30.85 -10.01 -15.08
C ARG A 1013 -29.41 -10.34 -14.68
N ASN A 1014 -28.73 -11.18 -15.46
CA ASN A 1014 -27.37 -11.61 -15.16
C ASN A 1014 -26.36 -10.45 -15.25
N ALA A 1015 -26.52 -9.54 -16.20
CA ALA A 1015 -25.72 -8.31 -16.29
C ALA A 1015 -25.83 -7.48 -14.99
N PHE A 1016 -27.06 -7.23 -14.53
CA PHE A 1016 -27.31 -6.50 -13.29
C PHE A 1016 -26.85 -7.24 -12.02
N CYS A 1017 -26.98 -8.57 -11.97
CA CYS A 1017 -26.50 -9.37 -10.84
C CYS A 1017 -24.97 -9.37 -10.73
N HIS A 1018 -24.25 -9.51 -11.85
CA HIS A 1018 -22.78 -9.63 -11.88
C HIS A 1018 -22.02 -8.31 -12.07
N ASN A 1019 -22.69 -7.17 -11.88
CA ASN A 1019 -22.10 -5.83 -11.96
C ASN A 1019 -21.37 -5.56 -13.28
N GLU A 1020 -21.95 -5.97 -14.42
CA GLU A 1020 -21.31 -5.85 -15.74
C GLU A 1020 -22.31 -5.67 -16.87
N TYR A 1021 -21.91 -4.96 -17.93
CA TYR A 1021 -22.64 -4.92 -19.20
C TYR A 1021 -22.27 -6.14 -20.05
N LYS A 1022 -23.27 -6.92 -20.47
CA LYS A 1022 -23.12 -8.10 -21.34
C LYS A 1022 -23.59 -7.81 -22.76
N GLU A 1023 -22.99 -8.49 -23.74
CA GLU A 1023 -23.43 -8.45 -25.14
C GLU A 1023 -24.86 -9.01 -25.30
N LEU A 1024 -25.61 -8.42 -26.23
CA LEU A 1024 -26.99 -8.80 -26.54
C LEU A 1024 -27.05 -9.47 -27.91
N ASP A 1025 -28.22 -9.94 -28.34
CA ASP A 1025 -28.34 -10.57 -29.67
C ASP A 1025 -28.38 -9.53 -30.79
N ASN A 1026 -28.02 -9.91 -32.02
CA ASN A 1026 -27.86 -8.99 -33.16
C ASN A 1026 -29.07 -8.08 -33.43
N ASP A 1027 -30.30 -8.57 -33.27
CA ASP A 1027 -31.50 -7.76 -33.52
C ASP A 1027 -31.83 -6.81 -32.35
N GLN A 1028 -31.52 -7.22 -31.12
CA GLN A 1028 -31.60 -6.36 -29.93
C GLN A 1028 -30.50 -5.28 -29.97
N HIS A 1029 -29.31 -5.62 -30.45
CA HIS A 1029 -28.25 -4.67 -30.75
C HIS A 1029 -28.71 -3.63 -31.77
N LYS A 1030 -29.35 -4.03 -32.88
CA LYS A 1030 -29.91 -3.08 -33.85
C LYS A 1030 -30.97 -2.17 -33.23
N TYR A 1031 -31.87 -2.72 -32.40
CA TYR A 1031 -32.90 -1.95 -31.70
C TYR A 1031 -32.29 -0.94 -30.71
N LEU A 1032 -31.37 -1.39 -29.86
CA LEU A 1032 -30.66 -0.51 -28.94
C LEU A 1032 -29.82 0.53 -29.67
N SER A 1033 -29.10 0.17 -30.74
CA SER A 1033 -28.36 1.13 -31.58
C SER A 1033 -29.27 2.14 -32.29
N SER A 1034 -30.55 1.82 -32.51
CA SER A 1034 -31.52 2.76 -33.08
C SER A 1034 -32.05 3.79 -32.06
N LEU A 1035 -32.10 3.41 -30.78
CA LEU A 1035 -32.56 4.25 -29.67
C LEU A 1035 -31.42 5.02 -29.00
N PHE A 1036 -30.23 4.42 -28.93
CA PHE A 1036 -29.05 4.96 -28.27
C PHE A 1036 -28.15 5.66 -29.28
N LYS A 1037 -28.11 6.99 -29.23
CA LYS A 1037 -27.08 7.79 -29.90
C LYS A 1037 -26.14 8.36 -28.85
N PRO A 1038 -24.84 8.02 -28.85
CA PRO A 1038 -23.88 8.66 -27.96
C PRO A 1038 -23.69 10.12 -28.41
N ILE A 1039 -24.44 11.05 -27.83
CA ILE A 1039 -24.24 12.50 -28.04
C ILE A 1039 -23.53 13.06 -26.82
N ALA A 1040 -22.57 13.95 -27.06
CA ALA A 1040 -21.75 14.63 -26.07
C ALA A 1040 -22.52 15.54 -25.08
N ASP A 1041 -23.86 15.61 -25.15
CA ASP A 1041 -24.67 16.55 -24.37
C ASP A 1041 -25.70 15.80 -23.51
N ILE A 1042 -25.44 15.75 -22.21
CA ILE A 1042 -26.08 14.89 -21.18
C ILE A 1042 -27.56 15.23 -20.93
N LYS A 1043 -28.10 16.31 -21.51
CA LYS A 1043 -29.41 16.83 -21.10
C LYS A 1043 -30.64 16.19 -21.76
N GLN A 1044 -30.50 15.33 -22.78
CA GLN A 1044 -31.65 14.89 -23.57
C GLN A 1044 -31.74 13.40 -23.97
N THR A 1045 -30.87 12.51 -23.47
CA THR A 1045 -30.99 11.06 -23.77
C THR A 1045 -31.03 10.19 -22.52
N ALA A 1046 -31.81 9.11 -22.57
CA ALA A 1046 -31.87 8.10 -21.53
C ALA A 1046 -30.53 7.36 -21.36
N THR A 1047 -30.11 7.10 -20.12
CA THR A 1047 -28.97 6.24 -19.78
C THR A 1047 -29.17 4.82 -20.32
N LEU A 1048 -28.09 4.12 -20.67
CA LEU A 1048 -28.16 2.75 -21.18
C LEU A 1048 -28.78 1.79 -20.14
N ALA A 1049 -28.45 1.94 -18.87
CA ALA A 1049 -29.05 1.20 -17.77
C ALA A 1049 -30.57 1.37 -17.71
N TYR A 1050 -31.08 2.58 -17.99
CA TYR A 1050 -32.51 2.83 -18.09
C TYR A 1050 -33.12 2.14 -19.32
N LEU A 1051 -32.44 2.15 -20.47
CA LEU A 1051 -32.93 1.45 -21.66
C LEU A 1051 -33.00 -0.07 -21.43
N LEU A 1052 -31.98 -0.66 -20.80
CA LEU A 1052 -31.99 -2.06 -20.39
C LEU A 1052 -33.12 -2.33 -19.38
N HIS A 1053 -33.34 -1.43 -18.44
CA HIS A 1053 -34.46 -1.51 -17.51
C HIS A 1053 -35.80 -1.53 -18.24
N MET A 1054 -36.04 -0.59 -19.16
CA MET A 1054 -37.27 -0.52 -19.95
C MET A 1054 -37.50 -1.78 -20.80
N LEU A 1055 -36.43 -2.32 -21.40
CA LEU A 1055 -36.48 -3.57 -22.15
C LEU A 1055 -36.87 -4.75 -21.27
N PHE A 1056 -36.27 -4.85 -20.08
CA PHE A 1056 -36.60 -5.87 -19.11
C PHE A 1056 -38.05 -5.73 -18.62
N GLU A 1057 -38.47 -4.49 -18.29
CA GLU A 1057 -39.82 -4.18 -17.85
C GLU A 1057 -40.86 -4.55 -18.91
N THR A 1058 -40.57 -4.31 -20.20
CA THR A 1058 -41.47 -4.67 -21.30
C THR A 1058 -41.73 -6.17 -21.35
N GLU A 1059 -40.68 -6.99 -21.27
CA GLU A 1059 -40.81 -8.45 -21.26
C GLU A 1059 -41.42 -8.95 -19.94
N TYR A 1060 -41.08 -8.32 -18.82
CA TYR A 1060 -41.70 -8.56 -17.51
C TYR A 1060 -43.22 -8.38 -17.57
N GLN A 1061 -43.72 -7.28 -18.13
CA GLN A 1061 -45.17 -7.04 -18.23
C GLN A 1061 -45.88 -8.11 -19.07
N LYS A 1062 -45.24 -8.62 -20.13
CA LYS A 1062 -45.81 -9.74 -20.91
C LYS A 1062 -45.96 -11.00 -20.05
N VAL A 1063 -44.97 -11.32 -19.22
CA VAL A 1063 -45.02 -12.46 -18.29
C VAL A 1063 -46.15 -12.27 -17.26
N MET A 1064 -46.30 -11.07 -16.71
CA MET A 1064 -47.31 -10.80 -15.67
C MET A 1064 -48.76 -10.94 -16.16
N ILE A 1065 -49.01 -10.77 -17.46
CA ILE A 1065 -50.34 -10.89 -18.08
C ILE A 1065 -50.68 -12.35 -18.45
N LEU A 1066 -49.71 -13.27 -18.40
CA LEU A 1066 -49.97 -14.70 -18.60
C LEU A 1066 -51.01 -15.22 -17.58
N LYS A 1067 -51.91 -16.07 -18.08
CA LYS A 1067 -53.02 -16.67 -17.32
C LYS A 1067 -52.84 -18.17 -17.19
#